data_AF-A0A921RFX0-F1
#
_entry.id   AF-A0A921RFX0-F1
#
_cell.length_a   1.000
_cell.length_b   1.000
_cell.length_c   1.000
_cell.angle_alpha   90.00
_cell.angle_beta   90.00
_cell.angle_gamma   90.00
#
_symmetry.space_group_name_H-M   'P 1'
#
loop_
_entity.id
_entity.type
_entity.pdbx_description
1 polymer ?
#
loop_
_entity_poly.entity_id
_entity_poly.type
_entity_poly.pdbx_seq_one_letter_code
_entity_poly.pdbx_strand_id
1 'polypeptide(L)'
;MPEPQSSVASSGSVDRLRNAFGGVLCTFTLLLIGVLAFSIRLFSVIKYESVIHEFDPYFNYRVTQFLSKNGIYEFWNWFDDRTWYPLGRVIGGTVYPGLTLTAGTIWWLLNSLNIPLSVETVCVFTAPIFSVNASWATYLLTKETKDPGAGLMAATILAMVPSYISRSVAGSYDNEAVAIFALIFTFYLYVKTLNTGSLFYATLNALSYFYMVCSWGGYTFIINLIPMHVLLCIVTGRYSSRLYIAYAPLIVLGTLLAALVPVVGFNAVMTSEHFASFLVFIILHVVALGYYIKGLLTPRLFKVAMTFVITVGLAVCFAVAAILVALIASSPTKGWSGRSLSLLDPTYASKYIPIIASVSEHQPPTWPSYFMDINVLAFLVPAGIISCFLPLSDASSFLVLYLVTSVYFSGVMVRLMLVLAPAACILSGIALSEAFGVLTRSMKFQRPTLDDGSSTAGDGSSDTPTNSEMVSKEKPSKKNRKKDRDSEGSSPVDHRTEEKLLVLPCGPSAVGIMLLIILSGFYVVHCVWAAAEAYSAPSIVLTSRSHDGFHVFDDFREAYGWLRHNTDVDDKVASWWDYGYQTTAMANRTVIVDNNTWNNTHIATVGTAMASPEKAAWEIFNSLDVKYVLVIFGGLIGYPSDDINKFLWMVRIGGGVFPQIKEADYLKDGNYRVDAHGTPTMLNSLMYKLCYYRFVETDGKGYDRVRRYEIGKKHFKLTHFEEVFTTHHWMVRIYKLKPQKNRVRGKLKFKSSSKTSSMRKTGGKKSPWQ
;
A
#
# COMPACT_ATOMS: atom_id res chain seq x y z
N MET A 1 -29.28 -26.37 -65.64
CA MET A 1 -27.97 -26.28 -64.96
C MET A 1 -27.91 -24.95 -64.22
N PRO A 2 -27.96 -24.94 -62.89
CA PRO A 2 -27.52 -23.80 -62.08
C PRO A 2 -26.17 -24.09 -61.39
N GLU A 3 -25.37 -23.04 -61.28
CA GLU A 3 -24.03 -22.97 -60.67
C GLU A 3 -24.02 -23.24 -59.15
N PRO A 4 -22.90 -23.72 -58.58
CA PRO A 4 -22.81 -24.11 -57.18
C PRO A 4 -22.50 -22.95 -56.23
N GLN A 5 -23.24 -22.92 -55.13
CA GLN A 5 -22.95 -22.16 -53.91
C GLN A 5 -21.67 -22.70 -53.24
N SER A 6 -20.51 -22.09 -53.46
CA SER A 6 -19.25 -22.48 -52.79
C SER A 6 -18.49 -21.34 -52.10
N SER A 7 -18.96 -20.10 -52.17
CA SER A 7 -18.22 -18.92 -51.64
C SER A 7 -18.50 -18.56 -50.17
N VAL A 8 -19.47 -19.19 -49.50
CA VAL A 8 -19.85 -18.83 -48.12
C VAL A 8 -19.14 -19.70 -47.05
N ALA A 9 -18.59 -20.86 -47.42
CA ALA A 9 -17.93 -21.76 -46.47
C ALA A 9 -16.45 -21.44 -46.20
N SER A 10 -15.76 -20.76 -47.13
CA SER A 10 -14.32 -20.46 -47.01
C SER A 10 -14.00 -19.27 -46.09
N SER A 11 -14.88 -18.26 -46.02
CA SER A 11 -14.70 -17.10 -45.13
C SER A 11 -14.77 -17.48 -43.65
N GLY A 12 -15.67 -18.40 -43.27
CA GLY A 12 -15.81 -18.89 -41.90
C GLY A 12 -14.62 -19.71 -41.39
N SER A 13 -13.84 -20.32 -42.28
CA SER A 13 -12.60 -21.04 -41.94
C SER A 13 -11.46 -20.08 -41.61
N VAL A 14 -11.28 -19.05 -42.43
CA VAL A 14 -10.24 -18.02 -42.25
C VAL A 14 -10.49 -17.20 -40.99
N ASP A 15 -11.74 -16.84 -40.69
CA ASP A 15 -12.08 -16.13 -39.46
C ASP A 15 -11.90 -16.99 -38.20
N ARG A 16 -12.21 -18.29 -38.25
CA ARG A 16 -11.91 -19.22 -37.16
C ARG A 16 -10.40 -19.38 -36.94
N LEU A 17 -9.63 -19.49 -38.01
CA LEU A 17 -8.17 -19.59 -37.94
C LEU A 17 -7.56 -18.32 -37.36
N ARG A 18 -8.03 -17.14 -37.80
CA ARG A 18 -7.60 -15.83 -37.29
C ARG A 18 -7.95 -15.65 -35.81
N ASN A 19 -9.14 -16.09 -35.38
CA ASN A 19 -9.55 -16.05 -33.98
C ASN A 19 -8.75 -17.04 -33.11
N ALA A 20 -8.44 -18.22 -33.65
CA ALA A 20 -7.59 -19.21 -32.98
C ALA A 20 -6.15 -18.68 -32.82
N PHE A 21 -5.55 -18.14 -33.87
CA PHE A 21 -4.23 -17.49 -33.81
C PHE A 21 -4.22 -16.30 -32.85
N GLY A 22 -5.27 -15.47 -32.85
CA GLY A 22 -5.42 -14.37 -31.90
C GLY A 22 -5.49 -14.85 -30.45
N GLY A 23 -6.21 -15.94 -30.18
CA GLY A 23 -6.29 -16.57 -28.85
C GLY A 23 -4.95 -17.14 -28.38
N VAL A 24 -4.23 -17.83 -29.27
CA VAL A 24 -2.89 -18.37 -28.99
C VAL A 24 -1.90 -17.24 -28.70
N LEU A 25 -1.88 -16.19 -29.53
CA LEU A 25 -1.01 -15.04 -29.34
C LEU A 25 -1.31 -14.31 -28.03
N CYS A 26 -2.59 -14.14 -27.68
CA CYS A 26 -2.99 -13.52 -26.42
C CYS A 26 -2.49 -14.34 -25.22
N THR A 27 -2.66 -15.66 -25.26
CA THR A 27 -2.21 -16.56 -24.19
C THR A 27 -0.69 -16.56 -24.05
N PHE A 28 0.03 -16.62 -25.18
CA PHE A 28 1.49 -16.54 -25.21
C PHE A 28 1.99 -15.20 -24.65
N THR A 29 1.34 -14.10 -25.01
CA THR A 29 1.68 -12.75 -24.50
C THR A 29 1.45 -12.67 -22.98
N LEU A 30 0.35 -13.23 -22.47
CA LEU A 30 0.08 -13.28 -21.03
C LEU A 30 1.11 -14.11 -20.25
N LEU A 31 1.62 -15.18 -20.86
CA LEU A 31 2.71 -15.98 -20.29
C LEU A 31 4.01 -15.17 -20.23
N LEU A 32 4.36 -14.46 -21.31
CA LEU A 32 5.51 -13.55 -21.33
C LEU A 32 5.38 -12.42 -20.29
N ILE A 33 4.20 -11.83 -20.15
CA ILE A 33 3.92 -10.83 -19.11
C ILE A 33 4.13 -11.42 -17.73
N GLY A 34 3.71 -12.67 -17.50
CA GLY A 34 3.95 -13.36 -16.23
C GLY A 34 5.44 -13.57 -15.94
N VAL A 35 6.21 -14.03 -16.94
CA VAL A 35 7.67 -14.19 -16.81
C VAL A 35 8.35 -12.84 -16.55
N LEU A 36 7.91 -11.78 -17.21
CA LEU A 36 8.42 -10.42 -17.01
C LEU A 36 8.10 -9.90 -15.60
N ALA A 37 6.85 -10.05 -15.15
CA ALA A 37 6.41 -9.62 -13.82
C ALA A 37 7.20 -10.34 -12.70
N PHE A 38 7.47 -11.63 -12.88
CA PHE A 38 8.27 -12.40 -11.94
C PHE A 38 9.74 -11.98 -11.96
N SER A 39 10.36 -11.91 -13.15
CA SER A 39 11.80 -11.66 -13.28
C SER A 39 12.24 -10.27 -12.79
N ILE A 40 11.47 -9.21 -13.04
CA ILE A 40 11.81 -7.85 -12.60
C ILE A 40 11.85 -7.70 -11.07
N ARG A 41 11.21 -8.61 -10.32
CA ARG A 41 11.16 -8.60 -8.85
C ARG A 41 12.28 -9.39 -8.18
N LEU A 42 13.12 -10.07 -8.96
CA LEU A 42 14.20 -10.91 -8.44
C LEU A 42 15.53 -10.16 -8.20
N PHE A 43 15.61 -8.87 -8.53
CA PHE A 43 16.87 -8.12 -8.41
C PHE A 43 17.45 -8.15 -6.99
N SER A 44 16.63 -8.12 -5.94
CA SER A 44 17.10 -8.20 -4.55
C SER A 44 17.75 -9.55 -4.27
N VAL A 45 17.10 -10.65 -4.67
CA VAL A 45 17.58 -12.02 -4.46
C VAL A 45 18.79 -12.36 -5.33
N ILE A 46 18.93 -11.75 -6.51
CA ILE A 46 20.08 -11.97 -7.40
C ILE A 46 21.29 -11.16 -6.94
N LYS A 47 21.10 -9.91 -6.51
CA LYS A 47 22.19 -9.04 -6.03
C LYS A 47 22.66 -9.42 -4.63
N TYR A 48 21.76 -9.94 -3.79
CA TYR A 48 21.98 -10.25 -2.39
C TYR A 48 21.63 -11.71 -2.09
N GLU A 49 21.36 -12.01 -0.82
CA GLU A 49 20.88 -13.32 -0.39
C GLU A 49 19.34 -13.38 -0.45
N SER A 50 18.78 -14.58 -0.60
CA SER A 50 17.34 -14.81 -0.48
C SER A 50 16.89 -14.71 0.98
N VAL A 51 16.75 -13.48 1.49
CA VAL A 51 16.34 -13.19 2.87
C VAL A 51 15.15 -12.24 2.84
N ILE A 52 14.39 -12.26 3.92
CA ILE A 52 13.27 -11.34 4.13
C ILE A 52 13.80 -9.91 4.33
N HIS A 53 13.17 -8.95 3.67
CA HIS A 53 13.52 -7.53 3.73
C HIS A 53 12.51 -6.75 4.58
N GLU A 54 12.88 -5.52 4.96
CA GLU A 54 12.09 -4.62 5.80
C GLU A 54 11.92 -5.09 7.26
N PHE A 55 11.15 -4.36 8.05
CA PHE A 55 10.91 -4.66 9.46
C PHE A 55 9.63 -5.50 9.65
N ASP A 56 8.55 -5.11 8.96
CA ASP A 56 7.21 -5.71 9.10
C ASP A 56 7.12 -7.18 8.67
N PRO A 57 7.75 -7.62 7.56
CA PRO A 57 7.65 -9.01 7.09
C PRO A 57 8.19 -10.08 8.06
N TYR A 58 9.08 -9.72 8.99
CA TYR A 58 9.62 -10.66 9.98
C TYR A 58 8.54 -11.21 10.92
N PHE A 59 7.54 -10.39 11.25
CA PHE A 59 6.39 -10.84 12.01
C PHE A 59 5.57 -11.86 11.23
N ASN A 60 5.20 -11.53 9.99
CA ASN A 60 4.42 -12.42 9.14
C ASN A 60 5.13 -13.75 8.92
N TYR A 61 6.46 -13.73 8.76
CA TYR A 61 7.27 -14.94 8.66
C TYR A 61 7.23 -15.79 9.92
N ARG A 62 7.43 -15.18 11.10
CA ARG A 62 7.35 -15.90 12.39
C ARG A 62 5.98 -16.55 12.57
N VAL A 63 4.91 -15.84 12.20
CA VAL A 63 3.54 -16.37 12.24
C VAL A 63 3.37 -17.54 11.27
N THR A 64 3.89 -17.42 10.04
CA THR A 64 3.83 -18.51 9.04
C THR A 64 4.65 -19.73 9.48
N GLN A 65 5.78 -19.52 10.15
CA GLN A 65 6.59 -20.57 10.73
C GLN A 65 5.86 -21.29 11.89
N PHE A 66 5.10 -20.55 12.69
CA PHE A 66 4.24 -21.13 13.73
C PHE A 66 3.11 -21.96 13.12
N LEU A 67 2.40 -21.40 12.13
CA LEU A 67 1.30 -22.04 11.42
C LEU A 67 1.72 -23.38 10.78
N SER A 68 2.90 -23.41 10.15
CA SER A 68 3.42 -24.62 9.49
C SER A 68 3.84 -25.72 10.46
N LYS A 69 4.26 -25.38 11.69
CA LYS A 69 4.69 -26.36 12.70
C LYS A 69 3.53 -26.89 13.55
N ASN A 70 2.62 -26.00 13.95
CA ASN A 70 1.62 -26.26 14.98
C ASN A 70 0.19 -26.41 14.41
N GLY A 71 0.01 -26.05 13.13
CA GLY A 71 -1.26 -26.16 12.43
C GLY A 71 -2.21 -24.99 12.67
N ILE A 72 -3.37 -25.06 12.02
CA ILE A 72 -4.34 -23.96 11.94
C ILE A 72 -5.03 -23.71 13.29
N TYR A 73 -5.45 -24.75 14.00
CA TYR A 73 -6.20 -24.60 15.26
C TYR A 73 -5.37 -23.96 16.38
N GLU A 74 -4.11 -24.36 16.53
CA GLU A 74 -3.21 -23.73 17.50
C GLU A 74 -2.88 -22.29 17.13
N PHE A 75 -2.75 -22.00 15.82
CA PHE A 75 -2.57 -20.63 15.34
C PHE A 75 -3.75 -19.70 15.71
N TRP A 76 -4.99 -20.15 15.56
CA TRP A 76 -6.17 -19.36 15.93
C TRP A 76 -6.22 -19.00 17.42
N ASN A 77 -5.75 -19.92 18.28
CA ASN A 77 -5.74 -19.73 19.74
C ASN A 77 -4.39 -19.26 20.28
N TRP A 78 -3.47 -18.81 19.41
CA TRP A 78 -2.10 -18.51 19.82
C TRP A 78 -2.02 -17.20 20.62
N PHE A 79 -1.58 -17.34 21.87
CA PHE A 79 -1.11 -16.26 22.71
C PHE A 79 0.43 -16.22 22.70
N ASP A 80 1.00 -15.13 22.23
CA ASP A 80 2.45 -14.89 22.23
C ASP A 80 2.87 -14.16 23.49
N ASP A 81 3.61 -14.87 24.33
CA ASP A 81 4.20 -14.37 25.57
C ASP A 81 5.56 -13.68 25.35
N ARG A 82 6.15 -13.82 24.15
CA ARG A 82 7.46 -13.23 23.80
C ARG A 82 7.38 -11.79 23.29
N THR A 83 6.20 -11.31 22.92
CA THR A 83 5.99 -9.92 22.48
C THR A 83 5.20 -9.14 23.51
N TRP A 84 5.42 -7.83 23.59
CA TRP A 84 4.71 -6.93 24.50
C TRP A 84 4.80 -7.34 25.98
N TYR A 85 5.96 -7.75 26.48
CA TYR A 85 6.10 -8.02 27.90
C TYR A 85 5.82 -6.74 28.73
N PRO A 86 5.00 -6.79 29.80
CA PRO A 86 4.41 -7.96 30.48
C PRO A 86 2.99 -8.37 30.03
N LEU A 87 2.44 -7.72 29.01
CA LEU A 87 1.04 -7.88 28.55
C LEU A 87 0.83 -9.17 27.72
N GLY A 88 1.78 -9.50 26.85
CA GLY A 88 1.60 -10.51 25.80
C GLY A 88 0.69 -10.03 24.65
N ARG A 89 0.60 -10.82 23.58
CA ARG A 89 -0.24 -10.54 22.41
C ARG A 89 -1.02 -11.76 21.94
N VAL A 90 -2.35 -11.64 21.82
CA VAL A 90 -3.19 -12.66 21.18
C VAL A 90 -3.05 -12.52 19.66
N ILE A 91 -2.34 -13.44 19.00
CA ILE A 91 -2.03 -13.29 17.58
C ILE A 91 -3.22 -13.64 16.69
N GLY A 92 -3.92 -14.75 16.97
CA GLY A 92 -5.06 -15.19 16.16
C GLY A 92 -6.22 -14.18 16.10
N GLY A 93 -6.34 -13.30 17.10
CA GLY A 93 -7.36 -12.25 17.16
C GLY A 93 -6.90 -10.87 16.68
N THR A 94 -5.59 -10.66 16.46
CA THR A 94 -5.03 -9.32 16.16
C THR A 94 -4.32 -9.22 14.80
N VAL A 95 -4.33 -10.29 14.00
CA VAL A 95 -3.64 -10.36 12.71
C VAL A 95 -4.59 -10.78 11.60
N TYR A 96 -4.43 -10.18 10.43
CA TYR A 96 -5.09 -10.60 9.20
C TYR A 96 -4.47 -11.92 8.70
N PRO A 97 -5.19 -13.04 8.73
CA PRO A 97 -4.59 -14.35 8.50
C PRO A 97 -4.35 -14.66 7.02
N GLY A 98 -4.86 -13.84 6.08
CA GLY A 98 -4.89 -14.12 4.65
C GLY A 98 -3.52 -14.41 4.05
N LEU A 99 -2.53 -13.55 4.29
CA LEU A 99 -1.16 -13.76 3.79
C LEU A 99 -0.56 -15.07 4.33
N THR A 100 -0.66 -15.27 5.65
CA THR A 100 -0.07 -16.43 6.33
C THR A 100 -0.71 -17.75 5.93
N LEU A 101 -2.04 -17.78 5.75
CA LEU A 101 -2.77 -18.96 5.28
C LEU A 101 -2.44 -19.26 3.82
N THR A 102 -2.32 -18.23 2.98
CA THR A 102 -1.93 -18.39 1.57
C THR A 102 -0.52 -18.98 1.44
N ALA A 103 0.48 -18.45 2.14
CA ALA A 103 1.83 -19.03 2.12
C ALA A 103 1.87 -20.43 2.77
N GLY A 104 1.15 -20.63 3.88
CA GLY A 104 1.06 -21.93 4.55
C GLY A 104 0.42 -23.01 3.68
N THR A 105 -0.62 -22.68 2.92
CA THR A 105 -1.26 -23.60 1.97
C THR A 105 -0.39 -23.89 0.76
N ILE A 106 0.33 -22.90 0.22
CA ILE A 106 1.33 -23.11 -0.84
C ILE A 106 2.43 -24.07 -0.33
N TRP A 107 2.95 -23.84 0.87
CA TRP A 107 3.96 -24.72 1.47
C TRP A 107 3.44 -26.15 1.69
N TRP A 108 2.24 -26.29 2.23
CA TRP A 108 1.59 -27.60 2.44
C TRP A 108 1.38 -28.34 1.11
N LEU A 109 0.91 -27.65 0.07
CA LEU A 109 0.71 -28.22 -1.27
C LEU A 109 2.04 -28.70 -1.86
N LEU A 110 3.10 -27.90 -1.79
CA LEU A 110 4.43 -28.27 -2.31
C LEU A 110 5.04 -29.45 -1.55
N ASN A 111 4.87 -29.48 -0.23
CA ASN A 111 5.31 -30.60 0.58
C ASN A 111 4.52 -31.89 0.29
N SER A 112 3.22 -31.77 -0.01
CA SER A 112 2.37 -32.91 -0.44
C SER A 112 2.77 -33.47 -1.82
N LEU A 113 3.40 -32.64 -2.65
CA LEU A 113 3.98 -33.02 -3.94
C LEU A 113 5.45 -33.49 -3.82
N ASN A 114 5.93 -33.72 -2.60
CA ASN A 114 7.30 -34.16 -2.29
C ASN A 114 8.39 -33.18 -2.76
N ILE A 115 8.11 -31.88 -2.81
CA ILE A 115 9.12 -30.84 -3.08
C ILE A 115 9.49 -30.19 -1.74
N PRO A 116 10.62 -30.59 -1.09
CA PRO A 116 10.98 -30.11 0.24
C PRO A 116 11.56 -28.69 0.19
N LEU A 117 10.69 -27.68 0.11
CA LEU A 117 11.09 -26.29 0.23
C LEU A 117 11.00 -25.81 1.69
N SER A 118 11.94 -24.96 2.08
CA SER A 118 11.86 -24.25 3.36
C SER A 118 10.70 -23.26 3.36
N VAL A 119 10.12 -23.01 4.55
CA VAL A 119 9.05 -22.02 4.72
C VAL A 119 9.53 -20.61 4.34
N GLU A 120 10.80 -20.30 4.62
CA GLU A 120 11.43 -19.03 4.26
C GLU A 120 11.43 -18.80 2.75
N THR A 121 11.84 -19.80 1.98
CA THR A 121 11.84 -19.74 0.50
C THR A 121 10.44 -19.47 -0.05
N VAL A 122 9.40 -20.11 0.50
CA VAL A 122 8.01 -19.87 0.09
C VAL A 122 7.57 -18.44 0.41
N CYS A 123 7.91 -17.93 1.60
CA CYS A 123 7.58 -16.55 1.99
C CYS A 123 8.26 -15.51 1.07
N VAL A 124 9.54 -15.70 0.75
CA VAL A 124 10.32 -14.80 -0.12
C VAL A 124 9.73 -14.71 -1.53
N PHE A 125 9.27 -15.83 -2.11
CA PHE A 125 8.73 -15.87 -3.47
C PHE A 125 7.22 -15.67 -3.59
N THR A 126 6.49 -15.56 -2.47
CA THR A 126 5.03 -15.34 -2.49
C THR A 126 4.67 -14.03 -3.21
N ALA A 127 5.38 -12.93 -2.95
CA ALA A 127 5.07 -11.63 -3.56
C ALA A 127 5.24 -11.61 -5.10
N PRO A 128 6.36 -12.10 -5.67
CA PRO A 128 6.48 -12.26 -7.12
C PRO A 128 5.37 -13.10 -7.76
N ILE A 129 4.97 -14.22 -7.14
CA ILE A 129 3.90 -15.10 -7.65
C ILE A 129 2.57 -14.34 -7.70
N PHE A 130 2.22 -13.62 -6.63
CA PHE A 130 0.98 -12.84 -6.58
C PHE A 130 1.00 -11.62 -7.50
N SER A 131 2.17 -11.08 -7.83
CA SER A 131 2.27 -10.06 -8.87
C SER A 131 1.90 -10.58 -10.25
N VAL A 132 2.27 -11.82 -10.60
CA VAL A 132 1.86 -12.44 -11.88
C VAL A 132 0.33 -12.56 -11.93
N ASN A 133 -0.26 -13.03 -10.83
CA ASN A 133 -1.71 -13.15 -10.70
C ASN A 133 -2.41 -11.77 -10.77
N ALA A 134 -1.81 -10.73 -10.20
CA ALA A 134 -2.33 -9.36 -10.30
C ALA A 134 -2.31 -8.81 -11.74
N SER A 135 -1.26 -9.09 -12.51
CA SER A 135 -1.20 -8.74 -13.94
C SER A 135 -2.30 -9.45 -14.74
N TRP A 136 -2.55 -10.74 -14.48
CA TRP A 136 -3.64 -11.48 -15.12
C TRP A 136 -5.03 -10.97 -14.69
N ALA A 137 -5.23 -10.65 -13.42
CA ALA A 137 -6.47 -10.05 -12.94
C ALA A 137 -6.74 -8.68 -13.60
N THR A 138 -5.69 -7.91 -13.86
CA THR A 138 -5.76 -6.61 -14.54
C THR A 138 -6.14 -6.74 -16.01
N TYR A 139 -5.60 -7.76 -16.70
CA TYR A 139 -6.03 -8.12 -18.04
C TYR A 139 -7.54 -8.43 -18.06
N LEU A 140 -8.02 -9.26 -17.13
CA LEU A 140 -9.43 -9.64 -17.04
C LEU A 140 -10.34 -8.45 -16.76
N LEU A 141 -10.00 -7.59 -15.79
CA LEU A 141 -10.75 -6.37 -15.47
C LEU A 141 -10.85 -5.44 -16.68
N THR A 142 -9.73 -5.15 -17.34
CA THR A 142 -9.69 -4.22 -18.46
C THR A 142 -10.42 -4.77 -19.69
N LYS A 143 -10.28 -6.08 -19.95
CA LYS A 143 -11.00 -6.77 -21.04
C LYS A 143 -12.52 -6.65 -20.92
N GLU A 144 -13.07 -6.69 -19.70
CA GLU A 144 -14.51 -6.53 -19.47
C GLU A 144 -15.00 -5.08 -19.67
N THR A 145 -14.10 -4.10 -19.70
CA THR A 145 -14.46 -2.67 -19.81
C THR A 145 -14.39 -2.12 -21.24
N LYS A 146 -13.40 -2.54 -22.04
CA LYS A 146 -13.15 -2.07 -23.41
C LYS A 146 -12.80 -3.28 -24.30
N ASP A 147 -11.51 -3.47 -24.58
CA ASP A 147 -11.02 -4.43 -25.57
C ASP A 147 -9.94 -5.36 -24.99
N PRO A 148 -9.76 -6.56 -25.56
CA PRO A 148 -8.65 -7.45 -25.19
C PRO A 148 -7.26 -6.82 -25.38
N GLY A 149 -7.10 -5.93 -26.38
CA GLY A 149 -5.86 -5.19 -26.62
C GLY A 149 -5.50 -4.25 -25.47
N ALA A 150 -6.49 -3.48 -24.98
CA ALA A 150 -6.33 -2.63 -23.81
C ALA A 150 -5.95 -3.44 -22.56
N GLY A 151 -6.52 -4.64 -22.41
CA GLY A 151 -6.17 -5.54 -21.31
C GLY A 151 -4.73 -6.04 -21.37
N LEU A 152 -4.20 -6.39 -22.54
CA LEU A 152 -2.80 -6.81 -22.68
C LEU A 152 -1.84 -5.66 -22.36
N MET A 153 -2.16 -4.45 -22.81
CA MET A 153 -1.36 -3.25 -22.51
C MET A 153 -1.40 -2.94 -21.00
N ALA A 154 -2.57 -2.93 -20.38
CA ALA A 154 -2.71 -2.69 -18.94
C ALA A 154 -1.95 -3.72 -18.09
N ALA A 155 -2.02 -5.02 -18.44
CA ALA A 155 -1.31 -6.08 -17.75
C ALA A 155 0.21 -5.97 -17.87
N THR A 156 0.71 -5.59 -19.06
CA THR A 156 2.14 -5.35 -19.32
C THR A 156 2.65 -4.18 -18.49
N ILE A 157 1.88 -3.10 -18.41
CA ILE A 157 2.29 -1.89 -17.67
C ILE A 157 2.28 -2.15 -16.17
N LEU A 158 1.26 -2.84 -15.64
CA LEU A 158 1.21 -3.21 -14.21
C LEU A 158 2.33 -4.17 -13.82
N ALA A 159 2.72 -5.09 -14.71
CA ALA A 159 3.83 -6.01 -14.46
C ALA A 159 5.14 -5.28 -14.12
N MET A 160 5.36 -4.09 -14.69
CA MET A 160 6.60 -3.31 -14.57
C MET A 160 6.50 -2.07 -13.70
N VAL A 161 5.31 -1.65 -13.26
CA VAL A 161 5.14 -0.34 -12.61
C VAL A 161 5.95 -0.24 -11.29
N PRO A 162 6.85 0.75 -11.13
CA PRO A 162 7.70 0.87 -9.95
C PRO A 162 6.92 1.00 -8.64
N SER A 163 5.81 1.73 -8.66
CA SER A 163 4.93 1.89 -7.50
C SER A 163 4.49 0.55 -6.90
N TYR A 164 4.11 -0.42 -7.75
CA TYR A 164 3.71 -1.76 -7.29
C TYR A 164 4.94 -2.62 -6.94
N ILE A 165 6.03 -2.50 -7.70
CA ILE A 165 7.28 -3.22 -7.42
C ILE A 165 7.80 -2.90 -6.03
N SER A 166 7.74 -1.64 -5.59
CA SER A 166 8.27 -1.18 -4.29
C SER A 166 7.83 -2.02 -3.08
N ARG A 167 6.62 -2.61 -3.11
CA ARG A 167 6.05 -3.47 -2.06
C ARG A 167 5.79 -4.92 -2.49
N SER A 168 6.31 -5.31 -3.66
CA SER A 168 6.17 -6.67 -4.20
C SER A 168 7.48 -7.29 -4.66
N VAL A 169 8.62 -6.70 -4.29
CA VAL A 169 9.96 -7.28 -4.53
C VAL A 169 10.08 -8.63 -3.81
N ALA A 170 10.83 -9.57 -4.39
CA ALA A 170 11.17 -10.82 -3.71
C ALA A 170 11.85 -10.54 -2.36
N GLY A 171 11.37 -11.18 -1.30
CA GLY A 171 11.81 -10.93 0.09
C GLY A 171 10.92 -9.95 0.86
N SER A 172 10.09 -9.13 0.21
CA SER A 172 9.09 -8.30 0.86
C SER A 172 7.81 -9.11 1.10
N TYR A 173 7.75 -9.80 2.25
CA TYR A 173 6.62 -10.64 2.65
C TYR A 173 5.63 -9.85 3.52
N ASP A 174 5.04 -8.80 2.95
CA ASP A 174 3.98 -8.01 3.56
C ASP A 174 2.60 -8.31 2.95
N ASN A 175 1.54 -7.95 3.68
CA ASN A 175 0.14 -8.23 3.35
C ASN A 175 -0.29 -7.66 2.00
N GLU A 176 0.34 -6.55 1.60
CA GLU A 176 0.10 -5.82 0.36
C GLU A 176 0.38 -6.65 -0.89
N ALA A 177 1.34 -7.57 -0.81
CA ALA A 177 1.71 -8.46 -1.91
C ALA A 177 0.53 -9.29 -2.43
N VAL A 178 -0.33 -9.74 -1.52
CA VAL A 178 -1.54 -10.52 -1.84
C VAL A 178 -2.76 -9.62 -2.01
N ALA A 179 -2.80 -8.51 -1.26
CA ALA A 179 -3.95 -7.61 -1.23
C ALA A 179 -4.23 -6.94 -2.57
N ILE A 180 -3.21 -6.52 -3.32
CA ILE A 180 -3.43 -5.85 -4.62
C ILE A 180 -4.05 -6.79 -5.64
N PHE A 181 -3.63 -8.06 -5.67
CA PHE A 181 -4.31 -9.08 -6.46
C PHE A 181 -5.77 -9.23 -6.04
N ALA A 182 -6.05 -9.38 -4.73
CA ALA A 182 -7.40 -9.55 -4.21
C ALA A 182 -8.30 -8.34 -4.53
N LEU A 183 -7.76 -7.13 -4.46
CA LEU A 183 -8.45 -5.88 -4.78
C LEU A 183 -8.86 -5.82 -6.25
N ILE A 184 -7.91 -6.05 -7.17
CA ILE A 184 -8.17 -6.02 -8.62
C ILE A 184 -9.14 -7.15 -9.00
N PHE A 185 -8.99 -8.33 -8.40
CA PHE A 185 -9.86 -9.47 -8.68
C PHE A 185 -11.30 -9.24 -8.18
N THR A 186 -11.47 -8.59 -7.02
CA THR A 186 -12.79 -8.17 -6.52
C THR A 186 -13.43 -7.15 -7.46
N PHE A 187 -12.66 -6.17 -7.96
CA PHE A 187 -13.16 -5.22 -8.95
C PHE A 187 -13.53 -5.88 -10.29
N TYR A 188 -12.75 -6.87 -10.74
CA TYR A 188 -13.08 -7.68 -11.91
C TYR A 188 -14.43 -8.38 -11.75
N LEU A 189 -14.64 -9.10 -10.64
CA LEU A 189 -15.88 -9.82 -10.38
C LEU A 189 -17.07 -8.88 -10.22
N TYR A 190 -16.87 -7.71 -9.60
CA TYR A 190 -17.88 -6.66 -9.50
C TYR A 190 -18.32 -6.17 -10.89
N VAL A 191 -17.38 -5.76 -11.75
CA VAL A 191 -17.67 -5.31 -13.12
C VAL A 191 -18.32 -6.42 -13.96
N LYS A 192 -17.83 -7.65 -13.84
CA LYS A 192 -18.43 -8.80 -14.52
C LYS A 192 -19.87 -9.05 -14.08
N THR A 193 -20.15 -8.88 -12.79
CA THR A 193 -21.52 -9.00 -12.24
C THR A 193 -22.41 -7.87 -12.74
N LEU A 194 -21.90 -6.63 -12.86
CA LEU A 194 -22.64 -5.51 -13.45
C LEU A 194 -23.02 -5.77 -14.92
N ASN A 195 -22.07 -6.27 -15.71
CA ASN A 195 -22.29 -6.55 -17.13
C ASN A 195 -23.29 -7.70 -17.34
N THR A 196 -23.13 -8.80 -16.59
CA THR A 196 -23.91 -10.05 -16.77
C THR A 196 -25.22 -10.07 -16.00
N GLY A 197 -25.29 -9.45 -14.82
CA GLY A 197 -26.43 -9.54 -13.90
C GLY A 197 -26.62 -10.92 -13.26
N SER A 198 -25.59 -11.76 -13.21
CA SER A 198 -25.69 -13.12 -12.66
C SER A 198 -25.42 -13.17 -11.15
N LEU A 199 -26.30 -13.85 -10.42
CA LEU A 199 -26.14 -14.08 -8.97
C LEU A 199 -24.89 -14.92 -8.66
N PHE A 200 -24.48 -15.83 -9.55
CA PHE A 200 -23.27 -16.63 -9.38
C PHE A 200 -22.00 -15.78 -9.30
N TYR A 201 -21.88 -14.77 -10.17
CA TYR A 201 -20.75 -13.85 -10.10
C TYR A 201 -20.84 -12.92 -8.89
N ALA A 202 -22.05 -12.57 -8.43
CA ALA A 202 -22.25 -11.79 -7.22
C ALA A 202 -21.78 -12.53 -5.95
N THR A 203 -22.07 -13.83 -5.83
CA THR A 203 -21.58 -14.64 -4.69
C THR A 203 -20.07 -14.86 -4.76
N LEU A 204 -19.51 -15.09 -5.95
CA LEU A 204 -18.07 -15.17 -6.15
C LEU A 204 -17.37 -13.85 -5.80
N ASN A 205 -17.99 -12.71 -6.12
CA ASN A 205 -17.50 -11.39 -5.74
C ASN A 205 -17.45 -11.22 -4.21
N ALA A 206 -18.49 -11.67 -3.50
CA ALA A 206 -18.51 -11.64 -2.03
C ALA A 206 -17.42 -12.54 -1.40
N LEU A 207 -17.13 -13.70 -1.99
CA LEU A 207 -16.04 -14.58 -1.56
C LEU A 207 -14.66 -13.93 -1.82
N SER A 208 -14.48 -13.27 -2.96
CA SER A 208 -13.27 -12.50 -3.25
C SER A 208 -13.09 -11.35 -2.27
N TYR A 209 -14.18 -10.65 -1.94
CA TYR A 209 -14.17 -9.60 -0.91
C TYR A 209 -13.81 -10.17 0.46
N PHE A 210 -14.32 -11.34 0.84
CA PHE A 210 -13.91 -12.01 2.09
C PHE A 210 -12.40 -12.32 2.11
N TYR A 211 -11.84 -12.83 1.00
CA TYR A 211 -10.39 -13.03 0.89
C TYR A 211 -9.60 -11.73 1.06
N MET A 212 -10.11 -10.62 0.51
CA MET A 212 -9.53 -9.30 0.71
C MET A 212 -9.58 -8.86 2.18
N VAL A 213 -10.71 -9.02 2.87
CA VAL A 213 -10.86 -8.71 4.30
C VAL A 213 -9.90 -9.54 5.15
N CYS A 214 -9.70 -10.81 4.80
CA CYS A 214 -8.71 -11.67 5.46
C CYS A 214 -7.27 -11.24 5.21
N SER A 215 -6.98 -10.57 4.09
CA SER A 215 -5.62 -10.25 3.65
C SER A 215 -5.15 -8.87 4.11
N TRP A 216 -5.99 -7.84 4.02
CA TRP A 216 -5.54 -6.46 4.28
C TRP A 216 -6.67 -5.54 4.77
N GLY A 217 -6.33 -4.64 5.69
CA GLY A 217 -7.22 -3.61 6.24
C GLY A 217 -7.80 -2.63 5.21
N GLY A 218 -7.25 -2.57 3.99
CA GLY A 218 -7.79 -1.76 2.89
C GLY A 218 -9.10 -2.28 2.29
N TYR A 219 -9.72 -3.33 2.83
CA TYR A 219 -11.09 -3.74 2.47
C TYR A 219 -12.12 -2.61 2.69
N THR A 220 -11.83 -1.67 3.60
CA THR A 220 -12.61 -0.45 3.86
C THR A 220 -12.62 0.50 2.66
N PHE A 221 -11.60 0.45 1.79
CA PHE A 221 -11.60 1.19 0.53
C PHE A 221 -12.62 0.62 -0.46
N ILE A 222 -12.65 -0.72 -0.62
CA ILE A 222 -13.58 -1.40 -1.55
C ILE A 222 -15.04 -1.17 -1.15
N ILE A 223 -15.35 -1.35 0.14
CA ILE A 223 -16.71 -1.24 0.66
C ILE A 223 -17.24 0.19 0.63
N ASN A 224 -16.39 1.21 0.47
CA ASN A 224 -16.78 2.60 0.31
C ASN A 224 -16.82 3.03 -1.16
N LEU A 225 -15.90 2.52 -1.99
CA LEU A 225 -15.85 2.83 -3.42
C LEU A 225 -17.06 2.26 -4.19
N ILE A 226 -17.45 1.01 -3.90
CA ILE A 226 -18.57 0.34 -4.59
C ILE A 226 -19.91 1.09 -4.34
N PRO A 227 -20.28 1.45 -3.09
CA PRO A 227 -21.47 2.27 -2.86
C PRO A 227 -21.42 3.64 -3.52
N MET A 228 -20.26 4.30 -3.56
CA MET A 228 -20.11 5.57 -4.28
C MET A 228 -20.42 5.40 -5.77
N HIS A 229 -19.99 4.29 -6.38
CA HIS A 229 -20.33 3.98 -7.77
C HIS A 229 -21.83 3.73 -7.94
N VAL A 230 -22.45 2.94 -7.06
CA VAL A 230 -23.91 2.70 -7.11
C VAL A 230 -24.70 4.00 -6.97
N LEU A 231 -24.28 4.88 -6.06
CA LEU A 231 -24.89 6.20 -5.89
C LEU A 231 -24.73 7.05 -7.16
N LEU A 232 -23.56 7.04 -7.79
CA LEU A 232 -23.31 7.72 -9.07
C LEU A 232 -24.24 7.19 -10.17
N CYS A 233 -24.44 5.87 -10.27
CA CYS A 233 -25.39 5.27 -11.22
C CYS A 233 -26.84 5.69 -10.94
N ILE A 234 -27.24 5.81 -9.67
CA ILE A 234 -28.57 6.27 -9.28
C ILE A 234 -28.77 7.75 -9.66
N VAL A 235 -27.80 8.61 -9.34
CA VAL A 235 -27.85 10.06 -9.62
C VAL A 235 -27.85 10.36 -11.11
N THR A 236 -27.09 9.59 -11.90
CA THR A 236 -27.08 9.69 -13.38
C THR A 236 -28.33 9.10 -14.04
N GLY A 237 -29.26 8.54 -13.25
CA GLY A 237 -30.52 7.96 -13.74
C GLY A 237 -30.36 6.59 -14.41
N ARG A 238 -29.19 5.95 -14.30
CA ARG A 238 -28.85 4.65 -14.90
C ARG A 238 -29.11 3.49 -13.95
N TYR A 239 -30.27 3.50 -13.30
CA TYR A 239 -30.67 2.38 -12.46
C TYR A 239 -31.06 1.17 -13.32
N SER A 240 -30.52 0.00 -12.99
CA SER A 240 -30.81 -1.27 -13.65
C SER A 240 -30.95 -2.40 -12.62
N SER A 241 -31.77 -3.41 -12.91
CA SER A 241 -31.88 -4.61 -12.06
C SER A 241 -30.53 -5.34 -11.90
N ARG A 242 -29.63 -5.19 -12.87
CA ARG A 242 -28.26 -5.75 -12.80
C ARG A 242 -27.43 -5.08 -11.70
N LEU A 243 -27.58 -3.76 -11.52
CA LEU A 243 -26.93 -3.00 -10.46
C LEU A 243 -27.41 -3.47 -9.08
N TYR A 244 -28.71 -3.76 -8.95
CA TYR A 244 -29.29 -4.33 -7.74
C TYR A 244 -28.69 -5.70 -7.40
N ILE A 245 -28.65 -6.61 -8.38
CA ILE A 245 -28.08 -7.96 -8.21
C ILE A 245 -26.57 -7.90 -7.92
N ALA A 246 -25.85 -6.91 -8.45
CA ALA A 246 -24.43 -6.75 -8.19
C ALA A 246 -24.11 -6.25 -6.77
N TYR A 247 -24.95 -5.37 -6.23
CA TYR A 247 -24.66 -4.70 -4.96
C TYR A 247 -25.29 -5.36 -3.73
N ALA A 248 -26.57 -5.76 -3.80
CA ALA A 248 -27.28 -6.24 -2.62
C ALA A 248 -26.66 -7.53 -2.01
N PRO A 249 -26.30 -8.56 -2.80
CA PRO A 249 -25.62 -9.74 -2.26
C PRO A 249 -24.24 -9.44 -1.69
N LEU A 250 -23.52 -8.48 -2.29
CA LEU A 250 -22.18 -8.09 -1.82
C LEU A 250 -22.25 -7.50 -0.41
N ILE A 251 -23.20 -6.62 -0.13
CA ILE A 251 -23.34 -6.03 1.20
C ILE A 251 -23.80 -7.07 2.21
N VAL A 252 -24.82 -7.88 1.90
CA VAL A 252 -25.35 -8.86 2.86
C VAL A 252 -24.34 -9.98 3.14
N LEU A 253 -23.86 -10.66 2.09
CA LEU A 253 -22.94 -11.78 2.24
C LEU A 253 -21.54 -11.30 2.62
N GLY A 254 -21.07 -10.18 2.05
CA GLY A 254 -19.76 -9.62 2.35
C GLY A 254 -19.63 -9.15 3.80
N THR A 255 -20.67 -8.52 4.37
CA THR A 255 -20.63 -8.11 5.79
C THR A 255 -20.71 -9.31 6.74
N LEU A 256 -21.53 -10.31 6.43
CA LEU A 256 -21.60 -11.56 7.20
C LEU A 256 -20.25 -12.29 7.20
N LEU A 257 -19.61 -12.40 6.03
CA LEU A 257 -18.30 -13.02 5.90
C LEU A 257 -17.20 -12.19 6.57
N ALA A 258 -17.23 -10.86 6.45
CA ALA A 258 -16.28 -9.98 7.12
C ALA A 258 -16.36 -10.10 8.66
N ALA A 259 -17.56 -10.30 9.21
CA ALA A 259 -17.76 -10.48 10.65
C ALA A 259 -17.16 -11.79 11.19
N LEU A 260 -16.88 -12.79 10.33
CA LEU A 260 -16.22 -14.03 10.73
C LEU A 260 -14.73 -13.85 11.01
N VAL A 261 -14.10 -12.80 10.48
CA VAL A 261 -12.67 -12.53 10.70
C VAL A 261 -12.50 -11.91 12.09
N PRO A 262 -11.82 -12.55 13.07
CA PRO A 262 -11.80 -12.09 14.46
C PRO A 262 -11.25 -10.68 14.68
N VAL A 263 -10.28 -10.24 13.86
CA VAL A 263 -9.75 -8.86 13.90
C VAL A 263 -10.84 -7.83 13.60
N VAL A 264 -11.76 -8.18 12.69
CA VAL A 264 -12.87 -7.32 12.29
C VAL A 264 -14.05 -7.53 13.23
N GLY A 265 -14.48 -8.77 13.43
CA GLY A 265 -15.59 -9.12 14.31
C GLY A 265 -16.82 -8.25 14.04
N PHE A 266 -17.43 -7.74 15.12
CA PHE A 266 -18.59 -6.84 15.01
C PHE A 266 -18.23 -5.41 14.58
N ASN A 267 -16.96 -5.07 14.41
CA ASN A 267 -16.55 -3.75 13.92
C ASN A 267 -17.04 -3.51 12.49
N ALA A 268 -17.25 -4.56 11.70
CA ALA A 268 -17.86 -4.47 10.36
C ALA A 268 -19.24 -3.78 10.37
N VAL A 269 -19.98 -3.84 11.48
CA VAL A 269 -21.32 -3.24 11.63
C VAL A 269 -21.28 -1.99 12.51
N MET A 270 -20.46 -1.98 13.56
CA MET A 270 -20.44 -0.90 14.55
C MET A 270 -19.60 0.31 14.14
N THR A 271 -18.61 0.14 13.26
CA THR A 271 -17.74 1.26 12.87
C THR A 271 -18.39 2.15 11.82
N SER A 272 -18.11 3.45 11.91
CA SER A 272 -18.67 4.43 10.97
C SER A 272 -18.17 4.28 9.54
N GLU A 273 -17.05 3.58 9.36
CA GLU A 273 -16.41 3.34 8.07
C GLU A 273 -17.29 2.51 7.12
N HIS A 274 -18.23 1.71 7.64
CA HIS A 274 -19.16 0.90 6.85
C HIS A 274 -20.55 1.53 6.68
N PHE A 275 -20.88 2.61 7.40
CA PHE A 275 -22.22 3.20 7.37
C PHE A 275 -22.62 3.73 5.99
N ALA A 276 -21.67 4.23 5.19
CA ALA A 276 -21.95 4.66 3.83
C ALA A 276 -22.51 3.50 2.98
N SER A 277 -22.01 2.29 3.17
CA SER A 277 -22.47 1.10 2.46
C SER A 277 -23.89 0.70 2.86
N PHE A 278 -24.22 0.73 4.16
CA PHE A 278 -25.58 0.44 4.63
C PHE A 278 -26.58 1.51 4.20
N LEU A 279 -26.18 2.78 4.19
CA LEU A 279 -27.03 3.88 3.72
C LEU A 279 -27.40 3.72 2.24
N VAL A 280 -26.41 3.47 1.38
CA VAL A 280 -26.65 3.26 -0.05
C VAL A 280 -27.47 1.99 -0.30
N PHE A 281 -27.30 0.95 0.52
CA PHE A 281 -28.14 -0.25 0.49
C PHE A 281 -29.62 0.07 0.74
N ILE A 282 -29.93 0.89 1.74
CA ILE A 282 -31.30 1.35 2.01
C ILE A 282 -31.84 2.18 0.84
N ILE A 283 -31.05 3.15 0.34
CA ILE A 283 -31.44 3.98 -0.81
C ILE A 283 -31.75 3.11 -2.02
N LEU A 284 -30.92 2.11 -2.31
CA LEU A 284 -31.11 1.21 -3.44
C LEU A 284 -32.42 0.39 -3.32
N HIS A 285 -32.78 -0.08 -2.13
CA HIS A 285 -34.06 -0.77 -1.91
C HIS A 285 -35.26 0.16 -2.13
N VAL A 286 -35.17 1.41 -1.67
CA VAL A 286 -36.21 2.42 -1.88
C VAL A 286 -36.36 2.74 -3.38
N VAL A 287 -35.25 2.90 -4.10
CA VAL A 287 -35.27 3.13 -5.56
C VAL A 287 -35.86 1.91 -6.28
N ALA A 288 -35.44 0.70 -5.93
CA ALA A 288 -35.97 -0.53 -6.52
C ALA A 288 -37.49 -0.66 -6.32
N LEU A 289 -37.97 -0.39 -5.11
CA LEU A 289 -39.39 -0.36 -4.79
C LEU A 289 -40.12 0.72 -5.60
N GLY A 290 -39.53 1.91 -5.74
CA GLY A 290 -40.08 2.99 -6.57
C GLY A 290 -40.26 2.60 -8.04
N TYR A 291 -39.26 1.92 -8.63
CA TYR A 291 -39.35 1.40 -10.00
C TYR A 291 -40.39 0.26 -10.13
N TYR A 292 -40.51 -0.60 -9.12
CA TYR A 292 -41.54 -1.66 -9.09
C TYR A 292 -42.96 -1.08 -9.06
N ILE A 293 -43.19 -0.09 -8.17
CA ILE A 293 -44.46 0.64 -8.05
C ILE A 293 -44.79 1.38 -9.36
N LYS A 294 -43.78 1.98 -10.03
CA LYS A 294 -43.95 2.61 -11.35
C LYS A 294 -44.47 1.64 -12.41
N GLY A 295 -44.10 0.37 -12.33
CA GLY A 295 -44.57 -0.68 -13.24
C GLY A 295 -46.03 -1.09 -13.03
N LEU A 296 -46.58 -0.90 -11.82
CA LEU A 296 -47.92 -1.34 -11.44
C LEU A 296 -48.99 -0.25 -11.56
N LEU A 297 -48.62 1.03 -11.44
CA LEU A 297 -49.56 2.14 -11.30
C LEU A 297 -49.67 3.03 -12.54
N THR A 298 -50.88 3.54 -12.79
CA THR A 298 -51.16 4.55 -13.82
C THR A 298 -50.39 5.85 -13.52
N PRO A 299 -49.86 6.59 -14.53
CA PRO A 299 -48.96 7.73 -14.33
C PRO A 299 -49.48 8.86 -13.42
N ARG A 300 -50.80 9.04 -13.31
CA ARG A 300 -51.43 10.01 -12.39
C ARG A 300 -51.38 9.56 -10.93
N LEU A 301 -51.72 8.29 -10.66
CA LEU A 301 -51.64 7.71 -9.32
C LEU A 301 -50.18 7.52 -8.88
N PHE A 302 -49.28 7.22 -9.84
CA PHE A 302 -47.85 7.16 -9.60
C PHE A 302 -47.27 8.49 -9.12
N LYS A 303 -47.64 9.63 -9.73
CA LYS A 303 -47.18 10.95 -9.24
C LYS A 303 -47.59 11.19 -7.79
N VAL A 304 -48.84 10.91 -7.42
CA VAL A 304 -49.34 11.12 -6.05
C VAL A 304 -48.68 10.14 -5.06
N ALA A 305 -48.59 8.85 -5.41
CA ALA A 305 -47.95 7.83 -4.57
C ALA A 305 -46.44 8.08 -4.42
N MET A 306 -45.76 8.49 -5.50
CA MET A 306 -44.34 8.84 -5.47
C MET A 306 -44.10 10.10 -4.66
N THR A 307 -44.93 11.14 -4.79
CA THR A 307 -44.83 12.33 -3.92
C THR A 307 -45.02 11.95 -2.45
N PHE A 308 -45.99 11.10 -2.13
CA PHE A 308 -46.22 10.61 -0.76
C PHE A 308 -45.06 9.78 -0.22
N VAL A 309 -44.57 8.79 -0.98
CA VAL A 309 -43.42 7.94 -0.62
C VAL A 309 -42.13 8.75 -0.53
N ILE A 310 -41.93 9.75 -1.39
CA ILE A 310 -40.77 10.66 -1.30
C ILE A 310 -40.89 11.54 -0.06
N THR A 311 -42.06 12.11 0.27
CA THR A 311 -42.22 12.94 1.48
C THR A 311 -42.08 12.15 2.77
N VAL A 312 -42.71 10.98 2.88
CA VAL A 312 -42.62 10.10 4.05
C VAL A 312 -41.22 9.48 4.12
N GLY A 313 -40.68 9.06 2.97
CA GLY A 313 -39.33 8.52 2.86
C GLY A 313 -38.25 9.53 3.20
N LEU A 314 -38.38 10.80 2.77
CA LEU A 314 -37.47 11.89 3.20
C LEU A 314 -37.61 12.16 4.69
N ALA A 315 -38.82 12.18 5.24
CA ALA A 315 -39.01 12.39 6.68
C ALA A 315 -38.38 11.27 7.51
N VAL A 316 -38.56 10.01 7.10
CA VAL A 316 -37.94 8.85 7.77
C VAL A 316 -36.43 8.83 7.57
N CYS A 317 -35.93 9.11 6.36
CA CYS A 317 -34.51 9.16 6.08
C CYS A 317 -33.83 10.32 6.84
N PHE A 318 -34.49 11.46 6.97
CA PHE A 318 -34.02 12.59 7.78
C PHE A 318 -34.05 12.26 9.27
N ALA A 319 -35.07 11.55 9.76
CA ALA A 319 -35.13 11.08 11.14
C ALA A 319 -34.03 10.04 11.45
N VAL A 320 -33.82 9.07 10.57
CA VAL A 320 -32.77 8.04 10.72
C VAL A 320 -31.38 8.68 10.61
N ALA A 321 -31.16 9.59 9.67
CA ALA A 321 -29.91 10.34 9.55
C ALA A 321 -29.68 11.22 10.79
N ALA A 322 -30.71 11.88 11.32
CA ALA A 322 -30.61 12.68 12.54
C ALA A 322 -30.29 11.81 13.77
N ILE A 323 -30.90 10.64 13.91
CA ILE A 323 -30.61 9.68 14.98
C ILE A 323 -29.18 9.13 14.84
N LEU A 324 -28.75 8.78 13.63
CA LEU A 324 -27.40 8.29 13.37
C LEU A 324 -26.34 9.37 13.65
N VAL A 325 -26.59 10.61 13.22
CA VAL A 325 -25.72 11.77 13.48
C VAL A 325 -25.67 12.08 14.99
N ALA A 326 -26.79 11.99 15.70
CA ALA A 326 -26.82 12.16 17.16
C ALA A 326 -26.04 11.06 17.89
N LEU A 327 -26.16 9.81 17.45
CA LEU A 327 -25.41 8.67 17.99
C LEU A 327 -23.90 8.84 17.75
N ILE A 328 -23.52 9.26 16.55
CA ILE A 328 -22.13 9.52 16.16
C ILE A 328 -21.56 10.71 16.94
N ALA A 329 -22.32 11.80 17.10
CA ALA A 329 -21.90 12.99 17.84
C ALA A 329 -21.73 12.73 19.34
N SER A 330 -22.43 11.74 19.90
CA SER A 330 -22.31 11.35 21.31
C SER A 330 -21.07 10.48 21.62
N SER A 331 -20.39 9.93 20.59
CA SER A 331 -19.19 9.12 20.78
C SER A 331 -17.93 10.00 20.86
N PRO A 332 -17.03 9.79 21.84
CA PRO A 332 -15.80 10.58 22.03
C PRO A 332 -14.87 10.62 20.80
N THR A 333 -14.97 9.66 19.89
CA THR A 333 -14.15 9.57 18.67
C THR A 333 -14.92 9.90 17.38
N LYS A 334 -16.17 10.38 17.47
CA LYS A 334 -17.09 10.49 16.32
C LYS A 334 -17.24 9.19 15.51
N GLY A 335 -16.94 8.03 16.10
CA GLY A 335 -17.07 6.70 15.46
C GLY A 335 -15.97 6.31 14.46
N TRP A 336 -15.04 7.22 14.11
CA TRP A 336 -13.94 6.94 13.17
C TRP A 336 -12.69 6.45 13.90
N SER A 337 -11.91 5.58 13.25
CA SER A 337 -10.58 5.23 13.77
C SER A 337 -9.61 6.39 13.56
N GLY A 338 -8.64 6.59 14.46
CA GLY A 338 -7.66 7.68 14.35
C GLY A 338 -6.86 7.64 13.04
N ARG A 339 -6.66 6.43 12.49
CA ARG A 339 -5.98 6.22 11.21
C ARG A 339 -6.86 6.63 10.02
N SER A 340 -8.12 6.24 9.97
CA SER A 340 -9.02 6.64 8.88
C SER A 340 -9.36 8.13 8.93
N LEU A 341 -9.51 8.71 10.12
CA LEU A 341 -9.71 10.15 10.28
C LEU A 341 -8.51 10.94 9.75
N SER A 342 -7.28 10.45 9.91
CA SER A 342 -6.09 11.10 9.37
C SER A 342 -6.04 11.14 7.83
N LEU A 343 -6.75 10.24 7.15
CA LEU A 343 -6.86 10.26 5.69
C LEU A 343 -7.87 11.30 5.20
N LEU A 344 -8.84 11.67 6.03
CA LEU A 344 -9.83 12.70 5.74
C LEU A 344 -9.34 14.09 6.19
N ASP A 345 -8.73 14.16 7.36
CA ASP A 345 -8.06 15.35 7.90
C ASP A 345 -6.56 15.06 8.10
N PRO A 346 -5.69 15.45 7.14
CA PRO A 346 -4.26 15.21 7.21
C PRO A 346 -3.58 15.93 8.38
N THR A 347 -4.24 16.91 9.01
CA THR A 347 -3.67 17.66 10.14
C THR A 347 -3.94 17.01 11.50
N TYR A 348 -4.82 16.03 11.57
CA TYR A 348 -5.23 15.41 12.83
C TYR A 348 -4.09 14.59 13.46
N ALA A 349 -3.43 13.74 12.67
CA ALA A 349 -2.38 12.86 13.17
C ALA A 349 -1.19 13.64 13.74
N SER A 350 -0.73 14.69 13.05
CA SER A 350 0.43 15.49 13.48
C SER A 350 0.18 16.26 14.78
N LYS A 351 -1.07 16.65 15.06
CA LYS A 351 -1.44 17.40 16.26
C LYS A 351 -1.73 16.52 17.47
N TYR A 352 -2.45 15.42 17.27
CA TYR A 352 -3.03 14.66 18.39
C TYR A 352 -2.39 13.29 18.61
N ILE A 353 -1.78 12.68 17.58
CA ILE A 353 -1.24 11.31 17.67
C ILE A 353 0.16 11.26 17.03
N PRO A 354 1.22 11.66 17.76
CA PRO A 354 2.57 11.76 17.22
C PRO A 354 3.13 10.43 16.69
N ILE A 355 2.64 9.29 17.21
CA ILE A 355 3.02 7.95 16.75
C ILE A 355 2.65 7.76 15.27
N ILE A 356 1.42 8.12 14.87
CA ILE A 356 0.97 7.98 13.48
C ILE A 356 1.79 8.91 12.57
N ALA A 357 2.06 10.15 13.01
CA ALA A 357 2.85 11.10 12.24
C ALA A 357 4.34 10.74 12.13
N SER A 358 4.86 9.92 13.05
CA SER A 358 6.28 9.52 13.08
C SER A 358 6.68 8.56 11.96
N VAL A 359 5.71 7.82 11.39
CA VAL A 359 5.97 6.88 10.30
C VAL A 359 6.17 7.65 9.00
N SER A 360 7.30 7.44 8.33
CA SER A 360 7.64 8.11 7.07
C SER A 360 6.61 7.86 5.97
N GLU A 361 5.99 6.69 5.97
CA GLU A 361 4.98 6.27 4.99
C GLU A 361 3.66 7.05 5.07
N HIS A 362 3.37 7.67 6.22
CA HIS A 362 2.18 8.47 6.47
C HIS A 362 2.30 9.92 5.98
N GLN A 363 3.49 10.32 5.50
CA GLN A 363 3.72 11.66 4.97
C GLN A 363 3.07 11.83 3.58
N PRO A 364 2.73 13.07 3.19
CA PRO A 364 2.22 13.35 1.86
C PRO A 364 3.35 13.25 0.81
N PRO A 365 3.10 12.65 -0.37
CA PRO A 365 4.09 12.57 -1.44
C PRO A 365 4.31 13.92 -2.12
N THR A 366 5.51 14.10 -2.64
CA THR A 366 5.86 15.24 -3.49
C THR A 366 5.70 14.88 -4.97
N TRP A 367 5.61 15.87 -5.86
CA TRP A 367 5.48 15.63 -7.30
C TRP A 367 6.61 14.77 -7.91
N PRO A 368 7.89 14.83 -7.46
CA PRO A 368 8.93 13.94 -7.97
C PRO A 368 8.68 12.48 -7.61
N SER A 369 8.04 12.20 -6.46
CA SER A 369 7.66 10.84 -6.08
C SER A 369 6.65 10.24 -7.07
N TYR A 370 5.64 11.02 -7.48
CA TYR A 370 4.72 10.59 -8.55
C TYR A 370 5.46 10.33 -9.86
N PHE A 371 6.38 11.20 -10.25
CA PHE A 371 7.14 11.00 -11.48
C PHE A 371 8.06 9.77 -11.40
N MET A 372 8.68 9.52 -10.26
CA MET A 372 9.52 8.34 -10.03
C MET A 372 8.70 7.04 -10.14
N ASP A 373 7.48 7.04 -9.62
CA ASP A 373 6.68 5.82 -9.46
C ASP A 373 5.80 5.46 -10.64
N ILE A 374 5.28 6.46 -11.37
CA ILE A 374 4.38 6.26 -12.52
C ILE A 374 4.91 6.89 -13.83
N ASN A 375 5.92 7.78 -13.78
CA ASN A 375 6.61 8.36 -14.94
C ASN A 375 5.65 8.71 -16.12
N VAL A 376 5.78 8.01 -17.26
CA VAL A 376 5.00 8.23 -18.49
C VAL A 376 3.48 8.08 -18.28
N LEU A 377 3.06 7.19 -17.36
CA LEU A 377 1.64 6.96 -17.05
C LEU A 377 0.95 8.25 -16.59
N ALA A 378 1.65 9.13 -15.87
CA ALA A 378 1.07 10.37 -15.37
C ALA A 378 0.49 11.25 -16.50
N PHE A 379 1.09 11.22 -17.69
CA PHE A 379 0.62 11.94 -18.86
C PHE A 379 -0.47 11.20 -19.64
N LEU A 380 -0.48 9.86 -19.57
CA LEU A 380 -1.46 9.02 -20.27
C LEU A 380 -2.78 8.88 -19.51
N VAL A 381 -2.76 9.05 -18.18
CA VAL A 381 -3.96 8.95 -17.33
C VAL A 381 -5.07 9.91 -17.78
N PRO A 382 -4.83 11.22 -17.99
CA PRO A 382 -5.87 12.14 -18.50
C PRO A 382 -6.45 11.71 -19.85
N ALA A 383 -5.63 11.20 -20.77
CA ALA A 383 -6.10 10.69 -22.06
C ALA A 383 -6.98 9.43 -21.89
N GLY A 384 -6.65 8.57 -20.92
CA GLY A 384 -7.45 7.40 -20.56
C GLY A 384 -8.82 7.77 -19.98
N ILE A 385 -8.88 8.82 -19.16
CA ILE A 385 -10.15 9.37 -18.65
C ILE A 385 -11.03 9.80 -19.83
N ILE A 386 -10.50 10.60 -20.75
CA ILE A 386 -11.24 11.09 -21.92
C ILE A 386 -11.79 9.91 -22.75
N SER A 387 -10.98 8.89 -22.99
CA SER A 387 -11.41 7.68 -23.71
C SER A 387 -12.54 6.91 -22.98
N CYS A 388 -12.56 6.93 -21.65
CA CYS A 388 -13.63 6.30 -20.86
C CYS A 388 -14.96 7.07 -20.90
N PHE A 389 -14.93 8.37 -21.19
CA PHE A 389 -16.12 9.19 -21.41
C PHE A 389 -16.73 8.98 -22.82
N LEU A 390 -15.99 8.36 -23.74
CA LEU A 390 -16.33 8.20 -25.16
C LEU A 390 -16.29 6.70 -25.57
N PRO A 391 -17.30 5.85 -25.28
CA PRO A 391 -18.60 6.09 -24.64
C PRO A 391 -18.62 5.77 -23.13
N LEU A 392 -19.49 6.47 -22.38
CA LEU A 392 -19.64 6.25 -20.94
C LEU A 392 -20.52 5.03 -20.62
N SER A 393 -19.89 3.89 -20.31
CA SER A 393 -20.54 2.67 -19.82
C SER A 393 -20.55 2.63 -18.29
N ASP A 394 -21.39 1.77 -17.69
CA ASP A 394 -21.41 1.62 -16.23
C ASP A 394 -20.04 1.14 -15.72
N ALA A 395 -19.39 0.22 -16.44
CA ALA A 395 -18.05 -0.25 -16.13
C ALA A 395 -16.97 0.84 -16.28
N SER A 396 -17.04 1.70 -17.31
CA SER A 396 -16.07 2.79 -17.47
C SER A 396 -16.26 3.87 -16.41
N SER A 397 -17.50 4.12 -15.97
CA SER A 397 -17.79 5.05 -14.87
C SER A 397 -17.20 4.59 -13.53
N PHE A 398 -17.20 3.27 -13.26
CA PHE A 398 -16.52 2.68 -12.11
C PHE A 398 -15.00 2.92 -12.14
N LEU A 399 -14.34 2.71 -13.29
CA LEU A 399 -12.89 2.93 -13.43
C LEU A 399 -12.49 4.40 -13.22
N VAL A 400 -13.29 5.34 -13.74
CA VAL A 400 -13.05 6.78 -13.53
C VAL A 400 -13.19 7.13 -12.05
N LEU A 401 -14.23 6.65 -11.39
CA LEU A 401 -14.43 6.89 -9.95
C LEU A 401 -13.30 6.28 -9.11
N TYR A 402 -12.86 5.06 -9.47
CA TYR A 402 -11.72 4.40 -8.84
C TYR A 402 -10.47 5.26 -8.94
N LEU A 403 -10.13 5.76 -10.13
CA LEU A 403 -8.97 6.63 -10.31
C LEU A 403 -9.08 7.91 -9.48
N VAL A 404 -10.19 8.66 -9.60
CA VAL A 404 -10.35 9.97 -8.92
C VAL A 404 -10.20 9.81 -7.41
N THR A 405 -10.81 8.76 -6.85
CA THR A 405 -10.72 8.45 -5.42
C THR A 405 -9.30 8.07 -5.02
N SER A 406 -8.64 7.22 -5.81
CA SER A 406 -7.25 6.80 -5.55
C SER A 406 -6.24 7.94 -5.65
N VAL A 407 -6.41 8.87 -6.60
CA VAL A 407 -5.54 10.06 -6.74
C VAL A 407 -5.62 10.96 -5.52
N TYR A 408 -6.82 11.16 -4.96
CA TYR A 408 -6.97 11.93 -3.73
C TYR A 408 -6.22 11.27 -2.56
N PHE A 409 -6.45 9.97 -2.34
CA PHE A 409 -5.83 9.26 -1.22
C PHE A 409 -4.31 9.11 -1.37
N SER A 410 -3.81 8.88 -2.59
CA SER A 410 -2.37 8.90 -2.82
C SER A 410 -1.79 10.30 -2.59
N GLY A 411 -2.56 11.38 -2.81
CA GLY A 411 -2.13 12.76 -2.52
C GLY A 411 -1.96 13.05 -1.03
N VAL A 412 -2.70 12.34 -0.18
CA VAL A 412 -2.62 12.51 1.29
C VAL A 412 -1.48 11.69 1.89
N MET A 413 -1.21 10.50 1.38
CA MET A 413 -0.31 9.52 2.00
C MET A 413 0.48 8.72 0.97
N VAL A 414 1.83 8.71 1.11
CA VAL A 414 2.75 8.03 0.17
C VAL A 414 2.41 6.54 0.01
N ARG A 415 2.13 5.83 1.11
CA ARG A 415 1.81 4.38 1.05
C ARG A 415 0.60 4.06 0.16
N LEU A 416 -0.34 5.00 -0.01
CA LEU A 416 -1.55 4.80 -0.81
C LEU A 416 -1.31 4.98 -2.33
N MET A 417 -0.10 5.36 -2.77
CA MET A 417 0.28 5.26 -4.19
C MET A 417 0.15 3.83 -4.73
N LEU A 418 0.30 2.82 -3.86
CA LEU A 418 0.09 1.43 -4.21
C LEU A 418 -1.34 1.16 -4.75
N VAL A 419 -2.35 1.85 -4.23
CA VAL A 419 -3.75 1.72 -4.68
C VAL A 419 -4.01 2.54 -5.95
N LEU A 420 -3.25 3.62 -6.18
CA LEU A 420 -3.31 4.37 -7.43
C LEU A 420 -2.73 3.57 -8.61
N ALA A 421 -1.68 2.79 -8.39
CA ALA A 421 -0.94 2.14 -9.47
C ALA A 421 -1.82 1.28 -10.41
N PRO A 422 -2.69 0.37 -9.93
CA PRO A 422 -3.57 -0.40 -10.82
C PRO A 422 -4.54 0.49 -11.62
N ALA A 423 -5.12 1.52 -11.00
CA ALA A 423 -6.04 2.44 -11.68
C ALA A 423 -5.33 3.20 -12.82
N ALA A 424 -4.13 3.71 -12.53
CA ALA A 424 -3.32 4.43 -13.51
C ALA A 424 -2.89 3.52 -14.67
N CYS A 425 -2.49 2.28 -14.40
CA CYS A 425 -2.12 1.30 -15.42
C CYS A 425 -3.29 0.93 -16.35
N ILE A 426 -4.49 0.72 -15.80
CA ILE A 426 -5.68 0.38 -16.58
C ILE A 426 -6.03 1.51 -17.55
N LEU A 427 -6.15 2.74 -17.05
CA LEU A 427 -6.54 3.89 -17.87
C LEU A 427 -5.47 4.25 -18.90
N SER A 428 -4.20 4.19 -18.53
CA SER A 428 -3.10 4.40 -19.49
C SER A 428 -3.03 3.29 -20.53
N GLY A 429 -3.33 2.05 -20.16
CA GLY A 429 -3.44 0.92 -21.08
C GLY A 429 -4.57 1.09 -22.10
N ILE A 430 -5.74 1.60 -21.65
CA ILE A 430 -6.86 1.97 -22.53
C ILE A 430 -6.44 3.10 -23.48
N ALA A 431 -5.80 4.15 -22.97
CA ALA A 431 -5.33 5.28 -23.79
C ALA A 431 -4.34 4.82 -24.88
N LEU A 432 -3.36 3.99 -24.53
CA LEU A 432 -2.38 3.46 -25.47
C LEU A 432 -3.04 2.54 -26.50
N SER A 433 -3.95 1.67 -26.08
CA SER A 433 -4.65 0.76 -27.00
C SER A 433 -5.49 1.51 -28.03
N GLU A 434 -6.19 2.56 -27.62
CA GLU A 434 -6.97 3.41 -28.52
C GLU A 434 -6.06 4.19 -29.47
N ALA A 435 -4.95 4.75 -28.97
CA ALA A 435 -3.96 5.42 -29.81
C ALA A 435 -3.37 4.47 -30.86
N PHE A 436 -2.96 3.26 -30.47
CA PHE A 436 -2.50 2.25 -31.42
C PHE A 436 -3.61 1.79 -32.37
N GLY A 437 -4.85 1.67 -31.89
CA GLY A 437 -6.01 1.32 -32.69
C GLY A 437 -6.27 2.33 -33.82
N VAL A 438 -6.28 3.63 -33.50
CA VAL A 438 -6.45 4.71 -34.46
C VAL A 438 -5.30 4.71 -35.48
N LEU A 439 -4.05 4.67 -35.00
CA LEU A 439 -2.85 4.74 -35.87
C LEU A 439 -2.67 3.50 -36.77
N THR A 440 -3.10 2.32 -36.32
CA THR A 440 -3.03 1.12 -37.16
C THR A 440 -4.17 1.04 -38.17
N ARG A 441 -5.36 1.56 -37.84
CA ARG A 441 -6.48 1.68 -38.78
C ARG A 441 -6.17 2.65 -39.92
N SER A 442 -5.59 3.82 -39.62
CA SER A 442 -5.17 4.78 -40.65
C SER A 442 -4.17 4.18 -41.64
N MET A 443 -3.21 3.37 -41.19
CA MET A 443 -2.28 2.67 -42.08
C MET A 443 -2.95 1.57 -42.91
N LYS A 444 -3.90 0.81 -42.35
CA LYS A 444 -4.61 -0.24 -43.09
C LYS A 444 -5.56 0.33 -44.15
N PHE A 445 -6.23 1.44 -43.85
CA PHE A 445 -7.21 2.06 -44.75
C PHE A 445 -6.57 2.69 -46.00
N GLN A 446 -5.29 3.02 -45.95
CA GLN A 446 -4.54 3.55 -47.11
C GLN A 446 -3.82 2.49 -47.93
N ARG A 447 -4.00 1.19 -47.61
CA ARG A 447 -3.47 0.06 -48.39
C ARG A 447 -4.33 -0.50 -49.54
N PRO A 448 -5.51 0.03 -49.95
CA PRO A 448 -6.17 -0.43 -51.16
C PRO A 448 -6.07 0.61 -52.31
N THR A 449 -5.08 0.41 -53.20
CA THR A 449 -5.08 0.72 -54.65
C THR A 449 -3.67 0.47 -55.21
N LEU A 450 -3.18 -0.77 -55.17
CA LEU A 450 -1.99 -1.16 -55.95
C LEU A 450 -2.12 -2.53 -56.64
N ASP A 451 -3.19 -3.32 -56.38
CA ASP A 451 -3.33 -4.69 -56.90
C ASP A 451 -4.57 -4.96 -57.77
N ASP A 452 -5.34 -3.93 -58.18
CA ASP A 452 -6.40 -4.09 -59.20
C ASP A 452 -6.04 -3.31 -60.47
N GLY A 453 -5.57 -4.03 -61.49
CA GLY A 453 -5.22 -3.51 -62.81
C GLY A 453 -4.61 -4.56 -63.72
N SER A 454 -5.38 -5.60 -64.05
CA SER A 454 -5.01 -6.62 -65.05
C SER A 454 -4.95 -6.04 -66.48
N SER A 455 -3.93 -6.46 -67.20
CA SER A 455 -3.81 -6.57 -68.66
C SER A 455 -5.11 -6.54 -69.48
N THR A 456 -5.21 -5.58 -70.42
CA THR A 456 -5.62 -5.80 -71.83
C THR A 456 -5.24 -4.60 -72.68
N ALA A 457 -4.86 -4.89 -73.93
CA ALA A 457 -4.22 -4.01 -74.92
C ALA A 457 -5.14 -2.97 -75.59
N GLY A 458 -4.53 -1.96 -76.23
CA GLY A 458 -5.07 -1.32 -77.45
C GLY A 458 -5.11 0.21 -77.47
N ASP A 459 -4.20 0.78 -78.28
CA ASP A 459 -4.26 2.03 -79.05
C ASP A 459 -4.46 3.43 -78.40
N GLY A 460 -3.49 4.30 -78.69
CA GLY A 460 -3.75 5.41 -79.61
C GLY A 460 -3.95 6.83 -79.05
N SER A 461 -2.85 7.60 -79.06
CA SER A 461 -2.75 9.03 -79.37
C SER A 461 -3.00 10.14 -78.31
N SER A 462 -1.92 10.93 -78.17
CA SER A 462 -1.81 12.40 -78.13
C SER A 462 -2.20 13.23 -76.89
N ASP A 463 -1.14 13.86 -76.37
CA ASP A 463 -0.98 15.28 -76.01
C ASP A 463 -1.27 15.79 -74.58
N THR A 464 -0.12 15.93 -73.89
CA THR A 464 0.39 16.92 -72.94
C THR A 464 -0.12 18.38 -73.07
N PRO A 465 0.13 19.26 -72.06
CA PRO A 465 -0.91 19.81 -71.20
C PRO A 465 -0.98 21.35 -71.31
N THR A 466 -1.92 22.02 -70.62
CA THR A 466 -1.71 23.43 -70.26
C THR A 466 -2.54 23.88 -69.06
N ASN A 467 -1.79 24.14 -67.98
CA ASN A 467 -1.87 25.20 -66.98
C ASN A 467 -3.11 26.13 -66.91
N SER A 468 -3.45 26.39 -65.63
CA SER A 468 -3.83 27.70 -65.04
C SER A 468 -5.19 28.27 -65.50
N GLU A 469 -6.11 28.73 -64.67
CA GLU A 469 -5.97 29.56 -63.48
C GLU A 469 -7.17 29.49 -62.52
N MET A 470 -6.92 30.06 -61.35
CA MET A 470 -7.75 30.32 -60.19
C MET A 470 -8.96 31.26 -60.43
N VAL A 471 -10.02 30.98 -59.65
CA VAL A 471 -10.77 31.94 -58.81
C VAL A 471 -11.98 32.71 -59.41
N SER A 472 -13.13 32.31 -58.85
CA SER A 472 -14.31 33.10 -58.47
C SER A 472 -15.27 33.63 -59.54
N LYS A 473 -16.55 33.27 -59.38
CA LYS A 473 -17.62 34.25 -59.17
C LYS A 473 -18.93 33.62 -58.68
N GLU A 474 -19.39 34.22 -57.58
CA GLU A 474 -20.75 34.43 -57.08
C GLU A 474 -21.98 33.82 -57.81
N LYS A 475 -22.85 33.22 -56.96
CA LYS A 475 -24.32 33.06 -57.09
C LYS A 475 -25.00 34.37 -57.56
N PRO A 476 -26.25 34.41 -58.11
CA PRO A 476 -27.43 33.74 -57.52
C PRO A 476 -28.64 33.42 -58.46
N SER A 477 -29.64 32.71 -57.88
CA SER A 477 -31.12 32.87 -58.04
C SER A 477 -31.82 31.49 -58.03
N LYS A 478 -32.47 31.09 -56.93
CA LYS A 478 -33.88 31.29 -56.54
C LYS A 478 -34.93 30.81 -57.57
N LYS A 479 -35.56 29.67 -57.18
CA LYS A 479 -37.02 29.51 -56.95
C LYS A 479 -37.83 28.83 -58.07
N ASN A 480 -38.24 27.58 -57.82
CA ASN A 480 -39.68 27.25 -57.82
C ASN A 480 -40.02 25.96 -57.03
N ARG A 481 -41.09 26.08 -56.23
CA ARG A 481 -41.87 25.03 -55.52
C ARG A 481 -42.51 24.10 -56.58
N LYS A 482 -42.93 22.85 -56.32
CA LYS A 482 -43.85 22.32 -55.28
C LYS A 482 -43.90 20.78 -55.51
N LYS A 483 -43.47 19.95 -54.54
CA LYS A 483 -44.26 19.25 -53.50
C LYS A 483 -45.25 18.20 -54.04
N ASP A 484 -44.85 16.93 -53.91
CA ASP A 484 -45.75 15.77 -53.81
C ASP A 484 -45.43 14.95 -52.55
N ARG A 485 -46.43 14.16 -52.15
CA ARG A 485 -46.80 13.61 -50.84
C ARG A 485 -45.88 12.55 -50.21
N ASP A 486 -46.02 12.47 -48.89
CA ASP A 486 -45.49 11.46 -47.96
C ASP A 486 -45.99 10.02 -48.24
N SER A 487 -45.12 9.03 -48.02
CA SER A 487 -45.44 7.73 -47.40
C SER A 487 -44.17 7.01 -46.92
N GLU A 488 -44.25 6.61 -45.65
CA GLU A 488 -43.42 5.82 -44.73
C GLU A 488 -42.33 4.86 -45.25
N GLY A 489 -41.25 4.76 -44.47
CA GLY A 489 -40.27 3.67 -44.54
C GLY A 489 -38.91 4.04 -43.94
N SER A 490 -38.77 3.99 -42.62
CA SER A 490 -37.50 4.17 -41.91
C SER A 490 -36.51 3.04 -42.23
N SER A 491 -35.38 3.37 -42.85
CA SER A 491 -34.17 2.53 -42.89
C SER A 491 -33.19 2.96 -41.79
N PRO A 492 -32.38 2.03 -41.24
CA PRO A 492 -31.48 2.34 -40.14
C PRO A 492 -30.35 3.25 -40.62
N VAL A 493 -30.04 4.28 -39.83
CA VAL A 493 -28.91 5.16 -40.05
C VAL A 493 -27.62 4.32 -40.01
N ASP A 494 -26.90 4.35 -41.12
CA ASP A 494 -25.70 3.58 -41.41
C ASP A 494 -24.53 4.05 -40.51
N HIS A 495 -24.06 3.17 -39.62
CA HIS A 495 -22.91 3.39 -38.71
C HIS A 495 -21.59 3.71 -39.44
N ARG A 496 -21.54 3.53 -40.76
CA ARG A 496 -20.37 3.76 -41.62
C ARG A 496 -19.96 5.22 -41.78
N THR A 497 -20.83 6.17 -41.40
CA THR A 497 -20.57 7.59 -41.66
C THR A 497 -19.75 8.27 -40.55
N GLU A 498 -19.82 7.78 -39.31
CA GLU A 498 -18.97 8.28 -38.20
C GLU A 498 -17.51 7.77 -38.27
N GLU A 499 -17.27 6.61 -38.89
CA GLU A 499 -15.93 6.01 -39.03
C GLU A 499 -14.99 6.78 -39.98
N LYS A 500 -15.50 7.73 -40.78
CA LYS A 500 -14.70 8.52 -41.74
C LYS A 500 -13.93 9.69 -41.12
N LEU A 501 -14.17 10.05 -39.86
CA LEU A 501 -13.67 11.32 -39.27
C LEU A 501 -12.30 11.24 -38.59
N LEU A 502 -11.64 10.07 -38.53
CA LEU A 502 -10.41 9.88 -37.75
C LEU A 502 -9.28 9.17 -38.52
N VAL A 503 -9.18 9.39 -39.83
CA VAL A 503 -8.09 8.86 -40.65
C VAL A 503 -6.97 9.90 -40.79
N LEU A 504 -5.89 9.74 -40.03
CA LEU A 504 -4.66 10.53 -40.21
C LEU A 504 -3.90 10.08 -41.47
N PRO A 505 -3.13 10.96 -42.14
CA PRO A 505 -2.28 10.58 -43.27
C PRO A 505 -1.18 9.56 -42.86
N CYS A 506 -0.73 8.72 -43.80
CA CYS A 506 0.23 7.62 -43.57
C CYS A 506 1.51 8.07 -42.86
N GLY A 507 2.11 9.19 -43.30
CA GLY A 507 3.35 9.73 -42.73
C GLY A 507 3.23 10.07 -41.24
N PRO A 508 2.32 10.98 -40.84
CA PRO A 508 2.02 11.27 -39.43
C PRO A 508 1.65 10.04 -38.61
N SER A 509 0.93 9.08 -39.19
CA SER A 509 0.53 7.85 -38.51
C SER A 509 1.73 6.93 -38.19
N ALA A 510 2.64 6.75 -39.15
CA ALA A 510 3.85 5.97 -38.96
C ALA A 510 4.81 6.63 -37.95
N VAL A 511 4.96 7.96 -38.02
CA VAL A 511 5.74 8.74 -37.05
C VAL A 511 5.13 8.64 -35.65
N GLY A 512 3.79 8.70 -35.53
CA GLY A 512 3.08 8.54 -34.26
C GLY A 512 3.32 7.16 -33.61
N ILE A 513 3.30 6.09 -34.40
CA ILE A 513 3.61 4.73 -33.91
C ILE A 513 5.06 4.64 -33.43
N MET A 514 6.01 5.16 -34.22
CA MET A 514 7.42 5.18 -33.82
C MET A 514 7.63 5.94 -32.51
N LEU A 515 6.97 7.10 -32.34
CA LEU A 515 7.07 7.88 -31.12
C LEU A 515 6.47 7.15 -29.90
N LEU A 516 5.35 6.45 -30.06
CA LEU A 516 4.77 5.62 -28.99
C LEU A 516 5.67 4.44 -28.61
N ILE A 517 6.35 3.82 -29.57
CA ILE A 517 7.32 2.75 -29.32
C ILE A 517 8.53 3.30 -28.56
N ILE A 518 9.06 4.45 -28.96
CA ILE A 518 10.18 5.11 -28.24
C ILE A 518 9.77 5.45 -26.81
N LEU A 519 8.58 6.03 -26.63
CA LEU A 519 8.03 6.37 -25.31
C LEU A 519 7.86 5.12 -24.43
N SER A 520 7.37 4.02 -25.00
CA SER A 520 7.23 2.74 -24.30
C SER A 520 8.61 2.15 -23.94
N GLY A 521 9.60 2.26 -24.82
CA GLY A 521 10.99 1.86 -24.55
C GLY A 521 11.61 2.66 -23.40
N PHE A 522 11.41 3.98 -23.38
CA PHE A 522 11.84 4.84 -22.27
C PHE A 522 11.18 4.43 -20.95
N TYR A 523 9.87 4.15 -20.96
CA TYR A 523 9.16 3.66 -19.79
C TYR A 523 9.74 2.34 -19.25
N VAL A 524 10.04 1.37 -20.12
CA VAL A 524 10.67 0.10 -19.72
C VAL A 524 12.04 0.33 -19.08
N VAL A 525 12.89 1.17 -19.68
CA VAL A 525 14.23 1.49 -19.13
C VAL A 525 14.10 2.13 -17.75
N HIS A 526 13.19 3.10 -17.58
CA HIS A 526 12.92 3.72 -16.29
C HIS A 526 12.45 2.70 -15.25
N CYS A 527 11.52 1.82 -15.61
CA CYS A 527 10.98 0.81 -14.69
C CYS A 527 12.07 -0.17 -14.23
N VAL A 528 12.90 -0.65 -15.15
CA VAL A 528 14.00 -1.56 -14.84
C VAL A 528 15.05 -0.87 -13.96
N TRP A 529 15.40 0.39 -14.28
CA TRP A 529 16.33 1.17 -13.45
C TRP A 529 15.78 1.41 -12.04
N ALA A 530 14.52 1.84 -11.91
CA ALA A 530 13.88 2.06 -10.62
C ALA A 530 13.80 0.76 -9.80
N ALA A 531 13.42 -0.36 -10.43
CA ALA A 531 13.38 -1.66 -9.77
C ALA A 531 14.78 -2.10 -9.29
N ALA A 532 15.81 -1.93 -10.12
CA ALA A 532 17.15 -2.42 -9.83
C ALA A 532 17.97 -1.53 -8.88
N GLU A 533 17.83 -0.21 -8.92
CA GLU A 533 18.68 0.68 -8.11
C GLU A 533 17.93 1.30 -6.92
N ALA A 534 16.63 1.58 -7.04
CA ALA A 534 15.88 2.24 -5.96
C ALA A 534 15.17 1.26 -5.02
N TYR A 535 14.52 0.21 -5.56
CA TYR A 535 13.63 -0.66 -4.78
C TYR A 535 14.20 -2.03 -4.41
N SER A 536 15.33 -2.47 -4.99
CA SER A 536 15.92 -3.78 -4.68
C SER A 536 16.96 -3.78 -3.56
N ALA A 537 16.99 -2.76 -2.71
CA ALA A 537 17.98 -2.63 -1.63
C ALA A 537 17.45 -3.25 -0.31
N PRO A 538 18.14 -4.24 0.29
CA PRO A 538 17.74 -4.82 1.56
C PRO A 538 17.94 -3.82 2.70
N SER A 539 17.03 -3.82 3.67
CA SER A 539 17.13 -2.97 4.87
C SER A 539 18.02 -3.55 5.97
N ILE A 540 18.36 -4.83 5.87
CA ILE A 540 19.13 -5.55 6.89
C ILE A 540 20.63 -5.55 6.63
N VAL A 541 21.00 -5.70 5.36
CA VAL A 541 22.38 -5.62 4.90
C VAL A 541 22.55 -4.24 4.27
N LEU A 542 23.38 -3.40 4.89
CA LEU A 542 23.65 -2.08 4.36
C LEU A 542 24.81 -2.16 3.38
N THR A 543 24.70 -1.43 2.28
CA THR A 543 25.76 -1.38 1.27
C THR A 543 26.26 0.04 1.13
N SER A 544 27.56 0.18 1.00
CA SER A 544 28.20 1.45 0.69
C SER A 544 29.21 1.24 -0.44
N ARG A 545 29.15 2.12 -1.44
CA ARG A 545 30.17 2.23 -2.47
C ARG A 545 31.20 3.25 -2.02
N SER A 546 32.38 2.78 -1.63
CA SER A 546 33.55 3.62 -1.40
C SER A 546 34.43 3.64 -2.66
N HIS A 547 35.39 4.56 -2.73
CA HIS A 547 36.41 4.58 -3.78
C HIS A 547 37.23 3.27 -3.82
N ASP A 548 37.36 2.59 -2.68
CA ASP A 548 38.10 1.33 -2.52
C ASP A 548 37.28 0.07 -2.84
N GLY A 549 35.99 0.21 -3.16
CA GLY A 549 35.12 -0.90 -3.56
C GLY A 549 33.74 -0.93 -2.89
N PHE A 550 33.06 -2.06 -3.06
CA PHE A 550 31.74 -2.33 -2.50
C PHE A 550 31.89 -2.92 -1.10
N HIS A 551 31.48 -2.17 -0.07
CA HIS A 551 31.47 -2.64 1.31
C HIS A 551 30.05 -3.02 1.73
N VAL A 552 29.95 -4.22 2.31
CA VAL A 552 28.72 -4.79 2.84
C VAL A 552 28.82 -4.79 4.35
N PHE A 553 27.87 -4.14 5.02
CA PHE A 553 27.79 -4.12 6.47
C PHE A 553 26.62 -4.98 6.95
N ASP A 554 26.92 -5.97 7.79
CA ASP A 554 25.95 -6.94 8.32
C ASP A 554 25.90 -6.96 9.86
N ASP A 555 26.10 -5.78 10.46
CA ASP A 555 26.15 -5.61 11.91
C ASP A 555 24.81 -5.95 12.60
N PHE A 556 23.67 -5.80 11.92
CA PHE A 556 22.36 -6.17 12.47
C PHE A 556 22.29 -7.67 12.74
N ARG A 557 22.64 -8.52 11.76
CA ARG A 557 22.65 -9.97 11.94
C ARG A 557 23.71 -10.40 12.94
N GLU A 558 24.87 -9.75 12.97
CA GLU A 558 25.90 -9.98 13.97
C GLU A 558 25.36 -9.76 15.39
N ALA A 559 24.74 -8.61 15.66
CA ALA A 559 24.19 -8.28 16.97
C ALA A 559 23.04 -9.20 17.39
N TYR A 560 22.09 -9.47 16.49
CA TYR A 560 20.99 -10.40 16.77
C TYR A 560 21.49 -11.83 16.97
N GLY A 561 22.51 -12.25 16.22
CA GLY A 561 23.19 -13.53 16.39
C GLY A 561 23.88 -13.64 17.75
N TRP A 562 24.52 -12.57 18.22
CA TRP A 562 25.09 -12.50 19.56
C TRP A 562 24.02 -12.63 20.65
N LEU A 563 22.91 -11.87 20.55
CA LEU A 563 21.79 -12.00 21.49
C LEU A 563 21.29 -13.43 21.56
N ARG A 564 21.11 -14.07 20.39
CA ARG A 564 20.54 -15.41 20.31
C ARG A 564 21.37 -16.49 21.00
N HIS A 565 22.70 -16.39 20.96
CA HIS A 565 23.60 -17.44 21.45
C HIS A 565 24.20 -17.14 22.83
N ASN A 566 24.28 -15.87 23.25
CA ASN A 566 25.00 -15.47 24.47
C ASN A 566 24.11 -14.97 25.62
N THR A 567 22.79 -14.98 25.44
CA THR A 567 21.82 -14.58 26.49
C THR A 567 20.88 -15.73 26.82
N ASP A 568 20.22 -15.70 27.98
CA ASP A 568 19.24 -16.73 28.34
C ASP A 568 17.96 -16.55 27.51
N VAL A 569 17.22 -17.65 27.28
CA VAL A 569 16.02 -17.64 26.42
C VAL A 569 14.93 -16.70 26.95
N ASP A 570 14.82 -16.58 28.27
CA ASP A 570 13.83 -15.75 28.97
C ASP A 570 14.31 -14.31 29.20
N ASP A 571 15.50 -13.95 28.72
CA ASP A 571 16.04 -12.60 28.85
C ASP A 571 15.23 -11.61 28.01
N LYS A 572 14.86 -10.50 28.66
CA LYS A 572 14.05 -9.44 28.05
C LYS A 572 14.92 -8.32 27.51
N VAL A 573 14.62 -7.92 26.29
CA VAL A 573 15.35 -6.90 25.54
C VAL A 573 14.45 -5.69 25.32
N ALA A 574 14.93 -4.51 25.71
CA ALA A 574 14.30 -3.24 25.38
C ALA A 574 15.01 -2.59 24.19
N SER A 575 14.23 -2.22 23.19
CA SER A 575 14.65 -1.47 22.00
C SER A 575 13.55 -0.48 21.62
N TRP A 576 13.81 0.40 20.66
CA TRP A 576 12.76 1.20 20.07
C TRP A 576 11.78 0.32 19.27
N TRP A 577 10.53 0.76 19.14
CA TRP A 577 9.46 -0.08 18.60
C TRP A 577 9.69 -0.55 17.16
N ASP A 578 10.49 0.18 16.35
CA ASP A 578 10.84 -0.18 14.97
C ASP A 578 11.50 -1.56 14.83
N TYR A 579 12.22 -2.01 15.87
CA TYR A 579 13.10 -3.19 15.82
C TYR A 579 12.51 -4.42 16.52
N GLY A 580 11.26 -4.32 17.03
CA GLY A 580 10.65 -5.38 17.84
C GLY A 580 10.47 -6.69 17.08
N TYR A 581 9.94 -6.62 15.85
CA TYR A 581 9.75 -7.79 14.99
C TYR A 581 11.07 -8.46 14.59
N GLN A 582 12.09 -7.67 14.25
CA GLN A 582 13.41 -8.21 13.91
C GLN A 582 14.07 -8.89 15.12
N THR A 583 13.98 -8.27 16.29
CA THR A 583 14.55 -8.84 17.53
C THR A 583 13.88 -10.17 17.88
N THR A 584 12.56 -10.25 17.80
CA THR A 584 11.84 -11.51 18.07
C THR A 584 12.08 -12.58 17.01
N ALA A 585 12.15 -12.23 15.73
CA ALA A 585 12.37 -13.20 14.66
C ALA A 585 13.82 -13.70 14.58
N MET A 586 14.81 -12.81 14.71
CA MET A 586 16.23 -13.13 14.54
C MET A 586 16.92 -13.54 15.84
N ALA A 587 16.80 -12.71 16.87
CA ALA A 587 17.43 -12.98 18.16
C ALA A 587 16.64 -14.00 18.99
N ASN A 588 15.36 -14.21 18.69
CA ASN A 588 14.48 -15.12 19.40
C ASN A 588 14.46 -14.85 20.91
N ARG A 589 14.22 -13.58 21.28
CA ARG A 589 14.15 -13.09 22.67
C ARG A 589 12.87 -12.30 22.91
N THR A 590 12.52 -12.18 24.18
CA THR A 590 11.33 -11.45 24.60
C THR A 590 11.53 -9.95 24.49
N VAL A 591 10.58 -9.25 23.87
CA VAL A 591 10.64 -7.79 23.64
C VAL A 591 9.57 -7.05 24.44
N ILE A 592 9.92 -5.84 24.88
CA ILE A 592 9.01 -4.97 25.65
C ILE A 592 7.99 -4.26 24.76
N VAL A 593 8.44 -3.73 23.62
CA VAL A 593 7.62 -2.99 22.64
C VAL A 593 7.86 -3.55 21.24
N ASP A 594 6.88 -3.32 20.36
CA ASP A 594 6.86 -3.94 19.04
C ASP A 594 6.23 -3.04 17.97
N ASN A 595 6.44 -3.36 16.71
CA ASN A 595 6.04 -2.54 15.54
C ASN A 595 4.52 -2.35 15.40
N ASN A 596 3.68 -3.20 16.00
CA ASN A 596 2.21 -3.09 15.89
C ASN A 596 1.61 -1.84 16.56
N THR A 597 2.35 -1.20 17.47
CA THR A 597 1.97 0.05 18.16
C THR A 597 0.55 0.12 18.76
N TRP A 598 -0.01 -1.02 19.20
CA TRP A 598 -1.40 -1.05 19.71
C TRP A 598 -1.58 -0.42 21.10
N ASN A 599 -0.53 -0.35 21.92
CA ASN A 599 -0.57 0.29 23.24
C ASN A 599 0.45 1.45 23.33
N ASN A 600 -0.07 2.66 23.12
CA ASN A 600 0.73 3.89 23.09
C ASN A 600 1.39 4.21 24.45
N THR A 601 0.72 3.90 25.57
CA THR A 601 1.24 4.17 26.92
C THR A 601 2.50 3.34 27.20
N HIS A 602 2.53 2.10 26.72
CA HIS A 602 3.69 1.22 26.90
C HIS A 602 4.89 1.70 26.08
N ILE A 603 4.65 2.13 24.83
CA ILE A 603 5.70 2.75 23.99
C ILE A 603 6.19 4.06 24.61
N ALA A 604 5.29 4.90 25.10
CA ALA A 604 5.64 6.12 25.80
C ALA A 604 6.49 5.86 27.05
N THR A 605 6.30 4.73 27.73
CA THR A 605 7.12 4.33 28.88
C THR A 605 8.56 4.03 28.45
N VAL A 606 8.76 3.28 27.36
CA VAL A 606 10.09 3.03 26.79
C VAL A 606 10.73 4.32 26.27
N GLY A 607 9.99 5.15 25.55
CA GLY A 607 10.47 6.46 25.08
C GLY A 607 10.89 7.38 26.24
N THR A 608 10.11 7.37 27.33
CA THR A 608 10.41 8.11 28.56
C THR A 608 11.68 7.59 29.22
N ALA A 609 11.88 6.27 29.30
CA ALA A 609 13.12 5.69 29.82
C ALA A 609 14.34 6.11 28.97
N MET A 610 14.23 6.05 27.64
CA MET A 610 15.32 6.42 26.72
C MET A 610 15.68 7.91 26.78
N ALA A 611 14.69 8.78 26.99
CA ALA A 611 14.87 10.23 27.07
C ALA A 611 15.28 10.74 28.46
N SER A 612 15.04 9.95 29.51
CA SER A 612 15.34 10.33 30.90
C SER A 612 16.83 10.21 31.27
N PRO A 613 17.27 10.85 32.37
CA PRO A 613 18.58 10.57 32.95
C PRO A 613 18.72 9.11 33.40
N GLU A 614 19.95 8.63 33.38
CA GLU A 614 20.33 7.23 33.63
C GLU A 614 19.67 6.57 34.87
N LYS A 615 19.55 7.29 36.00
CA LYS A 615 18.94 6.73 37.22
C LYS A 615 17.44 6.45 37.05
N ALA A 616 16.70 7.43 36.54
CA ALA A 616 15.26 7.29 36.32
C ALA A 616 14.97 6.23 35.24
N ALA A 617 15.78 6.21 34.18
CA ALA A 617 15.68 5.19 33.14
C ALA A 617 15.92 3.77 33.69
N TRP A 618 16.92 3.61 34.57
CA TRP A 618 17.19 2.33 35.22
C TRP A 618 16.04 1.89 36.15
N GLU A 619 15.40 2.81 36.89
CA GLU A 619 14.22 2.49 37.71
C GLU A 619 13.05 1.97 36.85
N ILE A 620 12.78 2.61 35.70
CA ILE A 620 11.74 2.19 34.76
C ILE A 620 12.07 0.81 34.16
N PHE A 621 13.28 0.63 33.62
CA PHE A 621 13.65 -0.65 33.01
C PHE A 621 13.73 -1.80 34.01
N ASN A 622 14.16 -1.53 35.25
CA ASN A 622 14.13 -2.52 36.32
C ASN A 622 12.69 -2.89 36.73
N SER A 623 11.74 -1.94 36.67
CA SER A 623 10.32 -2.24 36.92
C SER A 623 9.67 -3.11 35.84
N LEU A 624 10.21 -3.05 34.61
CA LEU A 624 9.79 -3.87 33.46
C LEU A 624 10.60 -5.17 33.31
N ASP A 625 11.45 -5.48 34.30
CA ASP A 625 12.35 -6.64 34.31
C ASP A 625 13.23 -6.76 33.04
N VAL A 626 13.67 -5.62 32.51
CA VAL A 626 14.56 -5.56 31.34
C VAL A 626 15.98 -5.94 31.76
N LYS A 627 16.60 -6.86 31.01
CA LYS A 627 18.01 -7.23 31.24
C LYS A 627 18.95 -6.57 30.23
N TYR A 628 18.54 -6.46 28.97
CA TYR A 628 19.35 -5.86 27.92
C TYR A 628 18.64 -4.68 27.25
N VAL A 629 19.41 -3.67 26.87
CA VAL A 629 18.99 -2.52 26.08
C VAL A 629 19.78 -2.51 24.78
N LEU A 630 19.08 -2.52 23.66
CA LEU A 630 19.65 -2.45 22.32
C LEU A 630 19.42 -1.05 21.76
N VAL A 631 20.49 -0.41 21.30
CA VAL A 631 20.46 0.89 20.63
C VAL A 631 21.24 0.85 19.32
N ILE A 632 20.78 1.60 18.33
CA ILE A 632 21.43 1.72 17.02
C ILE A 632 22.11 3.08 16.91
N PHE A 633 23.38 3.03 16.54
CA PHE A 633 24.27 4.18 16.45
C PHE A 633 24.98 4.23 15.09
N GLY A 634 24.57 5.15 14.23
CA GLY A 634 25.10 5.28 12.87
C GLY A 634 26.31 6.21 12.74
N GLY A 635 26.80 6.79 13.83
CA GLY A 635 27.72 7.92 13.81
C GLY A 635 29.11 7.62 13.23
N LEU A 636 29.58 6.36 13.31
CA LEU A 636 30.89 5.95 12.78
C LEU A 636 30.88 5.77 11.26
N ILE A 637 29.84 5.12 10.73
CA ILE A 637 29.72 4.81 9.30
C ILE A 637 28.99 5.90 8.50
N GLY A 638 28.20 6.75 9.16
CA GLY A 638 27.34 7.72 8.50
C GLY A 638 25.94 7.19 8.18
N TYR A 639 25.39 6.26 8.97
CA TYR A 639 24.04 5.73 8.77
C TYR A 639 22.98 6.69 9.33
N PRO A 640 22.12 7.29 8.50
CA PRO A 640 21.23 8.36 8.93
C PRO A 640 19.97 7.88 9.69
N SER A 641 19.63 6.59 9.65
CA SER A 641 18.40 6.07 10.28
C SER A 641 18.66 5.42 11.65
N ASP A 642 19.54 6.04 12.43
CA ASP A 642 19.90 5.62 13.78
C ASP A 642 19.02 6.29 14.86
N ASP A 643 19.15 5.81 16.10
CA ASP A 643 18.24 6.19 17.20
C ASP A 643 18.38 7.65 17.62
N ILE A 644 19.53 8.29 17.36
CA ILE A 644 19.75 9.70 17.66
C ILE A 644 18.93 10.62 16.76
N ASN A 645 18.69 10.26 15.50
CA ASN A 645 17.80 11.02 14.60
C ASN A 645 16.32 10.76 14.93
N LYS A 646 15.99 9.57 15.42
CA LYS A 646 14.63 9.21 15.87
C LYS A 646 14.31 9.70 17.28
N PHE A 647 15.32 10.12 18.04
CA PHE A 647 15.20 10.47 19.46
C PHE A 647 14.11 11.50 19.76
N LEU A 648 13.94 12.51 18.89
CA LEU A 648 12.92 13.54 19.10
C LEU A 648 11.49 12.96 19.08
N TRP A 649 11.26 11.89 18.30
CA TRP A 649 9.98 11.16 18.35
C TRP A 649 9.79 10.42 19.67
N MET A 650 10.86 9.84 20.24
CA MET A 650 10.81 9.22 21.56
C MET A 650 10.40 10.24 22.64
N VAL A 651 10.96 11.45 22.56
CA VAL A 651 10.64 12.58 23.45
C VAL A 651 9.19 13.03 23.27
N ARG A 652 8.70 13.19 22.03
CA ARG A 652 7.31 13.60 21.75
C ARG A 652 6.29 12.57 22.22
N ILE A 653 6.54 11.28 21.97
CA ILE A 653 5.64 10.19 22.36
C ILE A 653 5.65 10.03 23.88
N GLY A 654 6.83 10.05 24.52
CA GLY A 654 6.96 10.02 25.97
C GLY A 654 6.27 11.22 26.64
N GLY A 655 6.56 12.44 26.18
CA GLY A 655 6.01 13.69 26.70
C GLY A 655 4.50 13.85 26.50
N GLY A 656 3.93 13.22 25.47
CA GLY A 656 2.48 13.23 25.22
C GLY A 656 1.67 12.47 26.28
N VAL A 657 2.27 11.45 26.91
CA VAL A 657 1.63 10.66 27.99
C VAL A 657 2.15 11.09 29.37
N PHE A 658 3.44 11.37 29.48
CA PHE A 658 4.12 11.75 30.71
C PHE A 658 4.65 13.18 30.63
N PRO A 659 3.95 14.18 31.23
CA PRO A 659 4.31 15.60 31.12
C PRO A 659 5.65 16.00 31.75
N GLN A 660 6.34 15.04 32.40
CA GLN A 660 7.65 15.23 33.01
C GLN A 660 8.75 15.48 31.97
N ILE A 661 8.56 14.99 30.75
CA ILE A 661 9.47 15.18 29.63
C ILE A 661 8.88 16.24 28.69
N LYS A 662 9.63 17.31 28.44
CA LYS A 662 9.22 18.38 27.53
C LYS A 662 10.20 18.47 26.36
N GLU A 663 9.67 18.55 25.15
CA GLU A 663 10.49 18.66 23.92
C GLU A 663 11.42 19.89 23.96
N ALA A 664 10.93 21.01 24.51
CA ALA A 664 11.70 22.25 24.63
C ALA A 664 13.01 22.08 25.45
N ASP A 665 13.08 21.14 26.38
CA ASP A 665 14.26 20.93 27.22
C ASP A 665 15.43 20.29 26.45
N TYR A 666 15.15 19.70 25.28
CA TYR A 666 16.15 19.07 24.40
C TYR A 666 16.58 19.97 23.24
N LEU A 667 15.90 21.11 23.05
CA LEU A 667 16.15 22.06 21.97
C LEU A 667 16.81 23.32 22.53
N LYS A 668 17.89 23.79 21.89
CA LYS A 668 18.50 25.08 22.21
C LYS A 668 18.21 26.06 21.09
N ASP A 669 17.45 27.11 21.39
CA ASP A 669 16.98 28.11 20.40
C ASP A 669 16.23 27.46 19.22
N GLY A 670 15.46 26.40 19.51
CA GLY A 670 14.75 25.61 18.50
C GLY A 670 15.60 24.59 17.74
N ASN A 671 16.93 24.57 17.95
CA ASN A 671 17.83 23.64 17.27
C ASN A 671 18.16 22.41 18.12
N TYR A 672 18.05 21.23 17.52
CA TYR A 672 18.49 19.95 18.09
C TYR A 672 19.98 19.74 17.83
N ARG A 673 20.80 19.73 18.89
CA ARG A 673 22.26 19.60 18.80
C ARG A 673 22.83 18.61 19.82
N VAL A 674 23.85 17.88 19.40
CA VAL A 674 24.62 16.89 20.18
C VAL A 674 26.06 17.33 20.46
N ASP A 675 26.44 18.52 19.99
CA ASP A 675 27.74 19.15 20.20
C ASP A 675 27.86 19.76 21.61
N ALA A 676 28.95 20.46 21.89
CA ALA A 676 29.16 21.15 23.16
C ALA A 676 28.11 22.26 23.42
N HIS A 677 27.40 22.70 22.39
CA HIS A 677 26.31 23.66 22.49
C HIS A 677 24.94 23.00 22.70
N GLY A 678 24.85 21.67 22.74
CA GLY A 678 23.64 20.94 23.09
C GLY A 678 23.11 21.26 24.50
N THR A 679 21.83 20.98 24.74
CA THR A 679 21.25 21.23 26.07
C THR A 679 21.84 20.27 27.11
N PRO A 680 21.96 20.69 28.39
CA PRO A 680 22.44 19.81 29.44
C PRO A 680 21.52 18.59 29.64
N THR A 681 20.23 18.73 29.33
CA THR A 681 19.26 17.63 29.35
C THR A 681 19.57 16.59 28.27
N MET A 682 19.86 17.03 27.04
CA MET A 682 20.24 16.14 25.94
C MET A 682 21.55 15.38 26.25
N LEU A 683 22.59 16.10 26.68
CA LEU A 683 23.90 15.52 27.00
C LEU A 683 23.92 14.59 28.23
N ASN A 684 22.86 14.62 29.05
CA ASN A 684 22.70 13.74 30.22
C ASN A 684 21.59 12.69 30.05
N SER A 685 20.88 12.69 28.92
CA SER A 685 19.90 11.66 28.57
C SER A 685 20.54 10.28 28.50
N LEU A 686 19.76 9.24 28.76
CA LEU A 686 20.22 7.86 28.63
C LEU A 686 20.64 7.57 27.19
N MET A 687 19.82 7.94 26.19
CA MET A 687 20.10 7.69 24.78
C MET A 687 21.46 8.25 24.35
N TYR A 688 21.75 9.53 24.66
CA TYR A 688 23.05 10.13 24.36
C TYR A 688 24.20 9.34 25.00
N LYS A 689 24.05 8.94 26.27
CA LYS A 689 25.06 8.18 26.99
C LYS A 689 25.28 6.78 26.39
N LEU A 690 24.23 6.07 25.97
CA LEU A 690 24.35 4.73 25.39
C LEU A 690 24.94 4.79 23.97
N CYS A 691 24.56 5.76 23.14
CA CYS A 691 25.11 5.84 21.78
C CYS A 691 26.58 6.28 21.76
N TYR A 692 26.96 7.29 22.56
CA TYR A 692 28.31 7.89 22.52
C TYR A 692 29.29 7.34 23.57
N TYR A 693 28.96 6.26 24.28
CA TYR A 693 29.87 5.65 25.26
C TYR A 693 31.19 5.24 24.59
N ARG A 694 32.33 5.71 25.10
CA ARG A 694 33.68 5.45 24.57
C ARG A 694 33.91 5.85 23.11
N PHE A 695 33.03 6.64 22.51
CA PHE A 695 33.15 7.04 21.09
C PHE A 695 34.37 7.92 20.79
N VAL A 696 34.95 8.58 21.79
CA VAL A 696 36.19 9.35 21.62
C VAL A 696 37.41 8.45 21.45
N GLU A 697 37.34 7.19 21.87
CA GLU A 697 38.46 6.24 21.79
C GLU A 697 38.72 5.74 20.37
N THR A 698 37.81 5.96 19.42
CA THR A 698 37.99 5.57 18.00
C THR A 698 38.97 6.50 17.28
N ASP A 699 38.59 7.77 17.14
CA ASP A 699 39.31 8.76 16.33
C ASP A 699 40.00 9.85 17.18
N GLY A 700 39.98 9.74 18.51
CA GLY A 700 40.53 10.72 19.47
C GLY A 700 39.74 12.03 19.59
N LYS A 701 38.95 12.39 18.57
CA LYS A 701 38.09 13.59 18.55
C LYS A 701 36.61 13.26 18.84
N GLY A 702 36.15 12.05 18.51
CA GLY A 702 34.74 11.67 18.64
C GLY A 702 33.85 12.46 17.67
N TYR A 703 34.14 12.37 16.38
CA TYR A 703 33.41 13.09 15.33
C TYR A 703 32.25 12.23 14.79
N ASP A 704 31.03 12.75 14.84
CA ASP A 704 29.86 12.05 14.30
C ASP A 704 29.70 12.37 12.80
N ARG A 705 29.81 11.34 11.94
CA ARG A 705 29.72 11.49 10.48
C ARG A 705 28.33 11.82 9.98
N VAL A 706 27.28 11.44 10.71
CA VAL A 706 25.88 11.71 10.34
C VAL A 706 25.55 13.18 10.59
N ARG A 707 25.85 13.68 11.80
CA ARG A 707 25.52 15.06 12.20
C ARG A 707 26.59 16.07 11.82
N ARG A 708 27.79 15.60 11.47
CA ARG A 708 28.95 16.44 11.09
C ARG A 708 29.37 17.40 12.20
N TYR A 709 29.32 16.94 13.45
CA TYR A 709 29.78 17.68 14.62
C TYR A 709 30.65 16.82 15.53
N GLU A 710 31.53 17.48 16.29
CA GLU A 710 32.25 16.86 17.40
C GLU A 710 31.32 16.78 18.62
N ILE A 711 31.34 15.64 19.31
CA ILE A 711 30.45 15.41 20.45
C ILE A 711 30.74 16.36 21.61
N GLY A 712 29.70 16.83 22.29
CA GLY A 712 29.84 17.78 23.40
C GLY A 712 30.46 17.16 24.65
N LYS A 713 29.93 16.02 25.09
CA LYS A 713 30.39 15.33 26.29
C LYS A 713 31.25 14.12 25.92
N LYS A 714 32.57 14.32 25.98
CA LYS A 714 33.59 13.37 25.51
C LYS A 714 33.83 12.18 26.44
N HIS A 715 33.92 12.43 27.75
CA HIS A 715 34.22 11.39 28.73
C HIS A 715 33.12 11.32 29.80
N PHE A 716 32.52 10.14 29.94
CA PHE A 716 31.57 9.81 30.99
C PHE A 716 31.59 8.31 31.26
N LYS A 717 31.11 7.91 32.44
CA LYS A 717 31.02 6.50 32.85
C LYS A 717 29.56 6.13 33.07
N LEU A 718 29.20 4.91 32.69
CA LEU A 718 27.89 4.31 32.96
C LEU A 718 27.91 3.66 34.36
N THR A 719 27.01 4.11 35.21
CA THR A 719 26.86 3.66 36.60
C THR A 719 25.88 2.49 36.76
N HIS A 720 24.80 2.48 35.98
CA HIS A 720 23.69 1.52 36.05
C HIS A 720 23.63 0.55 34.86
N PHE A 721 24.39 0.83 33.81
CA PHE A 721 24.48 0.00 32.61
C PHE A 721 25.93 -0.45 32.38
N GLU A 722 26.11 -1.60 31.75
CA GLU A 722 27.40 -2.09 31.25
C GLU A 722 27.29 -2.44 29.77
N GLU A 723 28.30 -2.06 28.99
CA GLU A 723 28.42 -2.48 27.60
C GLU A 723 28.81 -3.96 27.56
N VAL A 724 28.02 -4.78 26.87
CA VAL A 724 28.29 -6.23 26.73
C VAL A 724 28.68 -6.62 25.31
N PHE A 725 28.19 -5.87 24.31
CA PHE A 725 28.53 -6.10 22.91
C PHE A 725 28.36 -4.82 22.09
N THR A 726 29.28 -4.60 21.15
CA THR A 726 29.21 -3.56 20.13
C THR A 726 29.71 -4.17 18.83
N THR A 727 28.96 -4.00 17.75
CA THR A 727 29.29 -4.59 16.43
C THR A 727 30.57 -4.02 15.85
N HIS A 728 31.11 -4.69 14.83
CA HIS A 728 32.38 -4.29 14.20
C HIS A 728 32.41 -2.82 13.76
N HIS A 729 31.33 -2.32 13.16
CA HIS A 729 31.22 -0.94 12.68
C HIS A 729 30.45 -0.02 13.63
N TRP A 730 30.25 -0.45 14.87
CA TRP A 730 29.57 0.27 15.95
C TRP A 730 28.12 0.66 15.63
N MET A 731 27.48 -0.04 14.68
CA MET A 731 26.09 0.20 14.32
C MET A 731 25.11 -0.21 15.40
N VAL A 732 25.31 -1.37 16.03
CA VAL A 732 24.41 -1.88 17.06
C VAL A 732 25.19 -2.04 18.34
N ARG A 733 24.66 -1.50 19.43
CA ARG A 733 25.26 -1.55 20.75
C ARG A 733 24.27 -2.14 21.74
N ILE A 734 24.76 -3.09 22.53
CA ILE A 734 23.95 -3.83 23.50
C ILE A 734 24.52 -3.59 24.88
N TYR A 735 23.64 -3.15 25.76
CA TYR A 735 23.94 -2.83 27.14
C TYR A 735 23.16 -3.74 28.07
N LYS A 736 23.80 -4.20 29.13
CA LYS A 736 23.16 -4.97 30.21
C LYS A 736 22.87 -4.06 31.40
N LEU A 737 21.72 -4.26 32.02
CA LEU A 737 21.37 -3.58 33.27
C LEU A 737 22.16 -4.19 34.42
N LYS A 738 22.80 -3.32 35.21
CA LYS A 738 23.45 -3.77 36.45
C LYS A 738 22.40 -4.07 37.51
N PRO A 739 22.60 -5.14 38.29
CA PRO A 739 21.73 -5.43 39.42
C PRO A 739 21.79 -4.30 40.46
N GLN A 740 20.76 -4.23 41.29
CA GLN A 740 20.77 -3.34 42.44
C GLN A 740 22.03 -3.54 43.27
N LYS A 741 22.65 -2.43 43.69
CA LYS A 741 23.84 -2.50 44.54
C LYS A 741 23.48 -3.23 45.83
N ASN A 742 24.18 -4.32 46.13
CA ASN A 742 24.01 -5.11 47.36
C ASN A 742 24.09 -4.29 48.67
N ARG A 743 24.65 -3.07 48.64
CA ARG A 743 24.65 -2.13 49.76
C ARG A 743 24.41 -0.70 49.27
N VAL A 744 23.39 -0.04 49.80
CA VAL A 744 23.22 1.41 49.65
C VAL A 744 24.29 2.08 50.49
N ARG A 745 25.28 2.71 49.85
CA ARG A 745 26.33 3.46 50.53
C ARG A 745 25.72 4.76 51.08
N GLY A 746 25.00 4.66 52.19
CA GLY A 746 24.53 5.83 52.93
C GLY A 746 25.74 6.65 53.34
N LYS A 747 25.84 7.89 52.86
CA LYS A 747 26.73 8.87 53.49
C LYS A 747 26.16 9.13 54.86
N LEU A 748 26.55 8.33 55.85
CA LEU A 748 26.51 8.76 57.25
C LEU A 748 27.30 10.06 57.29
N LYS A 749 26.58 11.19 57.35
CA LYS A 749 27.15 12.46 57.78
C LYS A 749 27.64 12.21 59.20
N PHE A 750 28.88 11.77 59.35
CA PHE A 750 29.60 11.92 60.60
C PHE A 750 29.62 13.41 60.88
N LYS A 751 28.75 13.87 61.79
CA LYS A 751 28.90 15.17 62.45
C LYS A 751 30.29 15.13 63.08
N SER A 752 31.20 15.94 62.55
CA SER A 752 32.47 16.22 63.20
C SER A 752 32.14 16.80 64.58
N SER A 753 32.38 16.04 65.65
CA SER A 753 32.29 16.58 67.01
C SER A 753 33.42 17.58 67.19
N SER A 754 33.08 18.86 67.30
CA SER A 754 34.00 19.89 67.76
C SER A 754 34.50 19.54 69.15
N LYS A 755 35.82 19.68 69.32
CA LYS A 755 36.54 19.57 70.58
C LYS A 755 35.84 20.38 71.67
N THR A 756 35.47 19.74 72.77
CA THR A 756 35.27 20.42 74.05
C THR A 756 36.03 19.64 75.10
N SER A 757 37.07 20.27 75.64
CA SER A 757 37.84 19.81 76.78
C SER A 757 36.95 19.77 78.02
N SER A 758 36.82 18.61 78.67
CA SER A 758 36.43 18.59 80.10
C SER A 758 37.35 17.65 80.86
N MET A 759 38.01 18.22 81.86
CA MET A 759 38.85 17.55 82.84
C MET A 759 38.18 16.33 83.48
N ARG A 760 39.03 15.33 83.74
CA ARG A 760 38.80 14.18 84.62
C ARG A 760 38.09 14.56 85.92
N LYS A 761 37.04 13.81 86.27
CA LYS A 761 36.81 13.36 87.65
C LYS A 761 36.42 11.88 87.66
N THR A 762 37.21 11.14 88.43
CA THR A 762 37.17 9.72 88.75
C THR A 762 35.92 9.35 89.55
N GLY A 763 35.28 8.22 89.21
CA GLY A 763 34.17 7.67 89.98
C GLY A 763 33.77 6.25 89.57
N GLY A 764 34.45 5.26 90.16
CA GLY A 764 33.94 3.97 90.64
C GLY A 764 32.89 3.14 89.86
N LYS A 765 33.35 1.93 89.50
CA LYS A 765 32.72 0.61 89.69
C LYS A 765 31.59 0.13 88.76
N LYS A 766 32.02 -0.90 87.99
CA LYS A 766 31.44 -2.23 87.79
C LYS A 766 30.17 -2.40 86.93
N SER A 767 30.36 -3.26 85.93
CA SER A 767 29.35 -4.01 85.18
C SER A 767 28.40 -4.77 86.10
N PRO A 768 27.24 -5.16 85.55
CA PRO A 768 26.96 -6.59 85.62
C PRO A 768 26.26 -7.15 84.36
N TRP A 769 26.81 -8.28 83.89
CA TRP A 769 26.23 -9.29 82.97
C TRP A 769 26.44 -9.15 81.45
N GLN A 770 27.56 -9.77 81.05
CA GLN A 770 27.84 -10.62 79.87
C GLN A 770 27.63 -10.07 78.45
#